data_AF-A0A942MUF2-F1
#
_entry.id   AF-A0A942MUF2-F1
#
_cell.length_a   1.000
_cell.length_b   1.000
_cell.length_c   1.000
_cell.angle_alpha   90.00
_cell.angle_beta   90.00
_cell.angle_gamma   90.00
#
_symmetry.space_group_name_H-M   'P 1'
#
loop_
_entity.id
_entity.type
_entity.pdbx_description
1 polymer ?
#
loop_
_entity_poly.entity_id
_entity_poly.type
_entity_poly.pdbx_seq_one_letter_code
_entity_poly.pdbx_strand_id
1 'polypeptide(L)'
;MARSTVHYADNETNNILKRLHNKLRPAGTPVQRVEYIIELLLLRIFEVKLKHEETFQPLRKLFGKDNYTLLFTHLLSLTGEQIKAHLNQNIFPFYASILSKSRKIFSENLPQKVQDQLVLIEEVFANSSFSTNVQSGNMSEIINLVAEIDEHRILKTDLLGDAIESALSETGGTRDIGLFRTPDHIRQMMVALANPDFSDTIFDPACGSGGFLFDSYQYVLENATKDGKWPGERTHPEIKEYFKNYFSKTPSNIPSKDIATHFYRAGIGGIEYLGMIRKMAAINLYVRNLNPQNIQQGDSLKMFDPLTDANTKSIVIANPPFGAERDQPAYPNVWEEYSRESETTILFVKLMFELLKSKGRCAVVVSEGFLTWSQNSARALRRKLLEEANLKAIISLPQGVFVSKNGQGAKTSILYFEKGEPTQWIWCYKIDNDGYSLGVNRKVISGCQIPEVIELFTQHVKKRIIPPETKQRFVIPAEWVKTLDPRVKEKITHETKEELLAEQNDARKKLEEKLTAQLNKKTLDKKEYAQKLWQFENVWENKIQNETAKRIEREYAYSFNLQNYRSNLSNEQRDSWKKEFVKIKPLNNSSLDERYEHLQDADIKTALSILASFEPNNALHIDIAREYLNTVKEKDKTFQRLDEILKKGHKYPFVSLNDYLLYQSEKIKPI
;
A
#
# COMPACT_ATOMS: atom_id res chain seq x y z
N MET A 1 20.88 22.28 4.76
CA MET A 1 20.75 20.96 5.42
C MET A 1 19.31 20.78 5.88
N ALA A 2 18.44 20.21 5.03
CA ALA A 2 17.05 19.89 5.40
C ALA A 2 16.88 18.37 5.28
N ARG A 3 16.58 17.69 6.39
CA ARG A 3 16.47 16.23 6.48
C ARG A 3 15.01 15.84 6.47
N SER A 4 14.59 15.04 5.50
CA SER A 4 13.20 14.61 5.39
C SER A 4 12.97 13.36 6.25
N THR A 5 13.10 13.49 7.56
CA THR A 5 12.78 12.40 8.48
C THR A 5 12.31 12.95 9.80
N VAL A 6 11.23 12.35 10.30
CA VAL A 6 11.06 12.24 11.75
C VAL A 6 12.34 11.57 12.23
N HIS A 7 13.21 12.28 12.95
CA HIS A 7 14.41 11.65 13.51
C HIS A 7 13.97 10.66 14.57
N TYR A 8 14.14 9.36 14.27
CA TYR A 8 13.68 8.29 15.15
C TYR A 8 14.78 7.84 16.14
N ALA A 9 16.02 8.30 15.99
CA ALA A 9 17.03 8.39 17.05
C ALA A 9 17.00 9.78 17.68
N ASP A 10 17.44 9.89 18.94
CA ASP A 10 17.65 11.20 19.55
C ASP A 10 18.86 11.89 18.91
N ASN A 11 19.01 13.18 19.19
CA ASN A 11 20.08 13.99 18.58
C ASN A 11 21.48 13.44 18.91
N GLU A 12 21.66 12.86 20.10
CA GLU A 12 22.94 12.34 20.57
C GLU A 12 23.35 11.08 19.79
N THR A 13 22.49 10.08 19.74
CA THR A 13 22.72 8.84 18.98
C THR A 13 22.91 9.12 17.49
N ASN A 14 22.11 10.02 16.90
CA ASN A 14 22.28 10.45 15.52
C ASN A 14 23.65 11.10 15.28
N ASN A 15 24.16 11.87 16.24
CA ASN A 15 25.47 12.51 16.12
C ASN A 15 26.60 11.48 16.25
N ILE A 16 26.46 10.46 17.10
CA ILE A 16 27.40 9.34 17.17
C ILE A 16 27.47 8.59 15.84
N LEU A 17 26.31 8.23 15.25
CA LEU A 17 26.24 7.55 13.95
C LEU A 17 26.88 8.36 12.81
N LYS A 18 26.68 9.68 12.79
CA LYS A 18 27.37 10.57 11.84
C LYS A 18 28.89 10.57 12.04
N ARG A 19 29.35 10.63 13.30
CA ARG A 19 30.78 10.58 13.63
C ARG A 19 31.39 9.25 13.18
N LEU A 20 30.70 8.13 13.43
CA LEU A 20 31.10 6.79 12.96
C LEU A 20 31.24 6.76 11.44
N HIS A 21 30.23 7.24 10.72
CA HIS A 21 30.26 7.27 9.26
C HIS A 21 31.43 8.11 8.72
N ASN A 22 31.66 9.29 9.29
CA ASN A 22 32.77 10.15 8.92
C ASN A 22 34.13 9.49 9.16
N LYS A 23 34.30 8.76 10.27
CA LYS A 23 35.55 8.07 10.60
C LYS A 23 35.80 6.86 9.70
N LEU A 24 34.74 6.20 9.25
CA LEU A 24 34.80 5.11 8.29
C LEU A 24 34.89 5.56 6.83
N ARG A 25 34.81 6.86 6.53
CA ARG A 25 34.83 7.41 5.16
C ARG A 25 35.94 6.84 4.26
N PRO A 26 37.18 6.61 4.75
CA PRO A 26 38.25 6.01 3.94
C PRO A 26 38.02 4.53 3.59
N ALA A 27 37.11 3.84 4.27
CA ALA A 27 36.94 2.39 4.21
C ALA A 27 36.00 1.89 3.10
N GLY A 28 35.66 2.74 2.12
CA GLY A 28 34.86 2.35 0.96
C GLY A 28 33.62 3.20 0.75
N THR A 29 32.69 2.68 -0.05
CA THR A 29 31.43 3.34 -0.42
C THR A 29 30.53 3.56 0.81
N PRO A 30 29.61 4.54 0.80
CA PRO A 30 28.67 4.73 1.92
C PRO A 30 27.90 3.47 2.30
N VAL A 31 27.56 2.64 1.32
CA VAL A 31 26.92 1.32 1.53
C VAL A 31 27.82 0.37 2.32
N GLN A 32 29.09 0.23 1.95
CA GLN A 32 30.05 -0.60 2.70
C GLN A 32 30.25 -0.10 4.13
N ARG A 33 30.28 1.23 4.33
CA ARG A 33 30.41 1.81 5.68
C ARG A 33 29.22 1.51 6.57
N VAL A 34 28.01 1.49 6.02
CA VAL A 34 26.82 1.03 6.74
C VAL A 34 27.01 -0.40 7.22
N GLU A 35 27.45 -1.30 6.34
CA GLU A 35 27.65 -2.70 6.70
C GLU A 35 28.63 -2.82 7.89
N TYR A 36 29.73 -2.06 7.89
CA TYR A 36 30.69 -2.05 9.00
C TYR A 36 30.12 -1.51 10.30
N ILE A 37 29.31 -0.44 10.25
CA ILE A 37 28.61 0.07 11.43
C ILE A 37 27.63 -1.00 11.96
N ILE A 38 26.88 -1.66 11.08
CA ILE A 38 25.93 -2.71 11.44
C ILE A 38 26.65 -3.89 12.11
N GLU A 39 27.79 -4.33 11.60
CA GLU A 39 28.59 -5.42 12.18
C GLU A 39 29.07 -5.08 13.61
N LEU A 40 29.60 -3.87 13.81
CA LEU A 40 30.05 -3.41 15.13
C LEU A 40 28.89 -3.23 16.11
N LEU A 41 27.76 -2.67 15.65
CA LEU A 41 26.54 -2.57 16.43
C LEU A 41 26.03 -3.97 16.79
N LEU A 42 26.07 -4.93 15.87
CA LEU A 42 25.61 -6.29 16.12
C LEU A 42 26.45 -7.00 17.19
N LEU A 43 27.79 -6.84 17.17
CA LEU A 43 28.66 -7.33 18.24
C LEU A 43 28.23 -6.76 19.60
N ARG A 44 27.98 -5.46 19.66
CA ARG A 44 27.58 -4.80 20.89
C ARG A 44 26.18 -5.20 21.34
N ILE A 45 25.20 -5.26 20.43
CA ILE A 45 23.84 -5.75 20.70
C ILE A 45 23.89 -7.18 21.22
N PHE A 46 24.70 -8.05 20.62
CA PHE A 46 24.89 -9.42 21.08
C PHE A 46 25.39 -9.46 22.53
N GLU A 47 26.42 -8.69 22.86
CA GLU A 47 26.93 -8.63 24.24
C GLU A 47 25.87 -8.10 25.23
N VAL A 48 25.10 -7.08 24.84
CA VAL A 48 24.01 -6.54 25.68
C VAL A 48 22.92 -7.60 25.92
N LYS A 49 22.50 -8.33 24.87
CA LYS A 49 21.54 -9.44 25.04
C LYS A 49 22.13 -10.57 25.88
N LEU A 50 23.41 -10.90 25.71
CA LEU A 50 24.11 -11.87 26.54
C LEU A 50 24.07 -11.50 28.03
N LYS A 51 24.24 -10.22 28.36
CA LYS A 51 24.19 -9.68 29.73
C LYS A 51 22.78 -9.72 30.33
N HIS A 52 21.78 -9.26 29.58
CA HIS A 52 20.45 -8.94 30.14
C HIS A 52 19.35 -9.96 29.85
N GLU A 53 19.42 -10.71 28.75
CA GLU A 53 18.35 -11.67 28.40
C GLU A 53 18.54 -13.02 29.10
N GLU A 54 17.51 -13.48 29.80
CA GLU A 54 17.52 -14.77 30.51
C GLU A 54 17.70 -15.94 29.54
N THR A 55 17.13 -15.86 28.34
CA THR A 55 17.29 -16.91 27.31
C THR A 55 18.75 -17.10 26.88
N PHE A 56 19.60 -16.07 27.04
CA PHE A 56 21.03 -16.12 26.74
C PHE A 56 21.87 -16.58 27.94
N GLN A 57 21.29 -16.81 29.11
CA GLN A 57 22.02 -17.26 30.30
C GLN A 57 22.87 -18.51 30.04
N PRO A 58 22.40 -19.55 29.30
CA PRO A 58 23.23 -20.70 28.97
C PRO A 58 24.51 -20.30 28.21
N LEU A 59 24.38 -19.39 27.21
CA LEU A 59 25.50 -18.93 26.38
C LEU A 59 26.60 -18.22 27.17
N ARG A 60 26.32 -17.66 28.35
CA ARG A 60 27.33 -16.95 29.15
C ARG A 60 28.55 -17.81 29.49
N LYS A 61 28.37 -19.13 29.61
CA LYS A 61 29.47 -20.09 29.84
C LYS A 61 30.48 -20.13 28.68
N LEU A 62 30.03 -19.91 27.45
CA LEU A 62 30.90 -19.88 26.26
C LEU A 62 31.92 -18.74 26.34
N PHE A 63 31.58 -17.65 27.04
CA PHE A 63 32.42 -16.47 27.19
C PHE A 63 33.18 -16.43 28.52
N GLY A 64 33.24 -17.55 29.24
CA GLY A 64 34.10 -17.70 30.42
C GLY A 64 35.57 -17.97 30.07
N LYS A 65 36.47 -17.84 31.05
CA LYS A 65 37.94 -17.98 30.88
C LYS A 65 38.45 -17.05 29.78
N ASP A 66 39.28 -17.53 28.85
CA ASP A 66 39.96 -16.74 27.81
C ASP A 66 39.01 -16.16 26.74
N ASN A 67 37.78 -16.69 26.62
CA ASN A 67 36.80 -16.25 25.63
C ASN A 67 36.16 -14.89 25.96
N TYR A 68 36.39 -14.33 27.16
CA TYR A 68 35.98 -12.94 27.48
C TYR A 68 36.58 -11.92 26.51
N THR A 69 37.75 -12.24 25.93
CA THR A 69 38.41 -11.41 24.93
C THR A 69 37.59 -11.28 23.64
N LEU A 70 36.60 -12.14 23.42
CA LEU A 70 35.72 -12.14 22.25
C LEU A 70 34.49 -11.24 22.42
N LEU A 71 34.33 -10.61 23.58
CA LEU A 71 33.26 -9.64 23.83
C LEU A 71 33.65 -8.25 23.30
N PHE A 72 32.65 -7.48 22.87
CA PHE A 72 32.86 -6.13 22.34
C PHE A 72 33.59 -5.24 23.36
N THR A 73 33.24 -5.33 24.65
CA THR A 73 33.87 -4.54 25.72
C THR A 73 35.40 -4.75 25.81
N HIS A 74 35.92 -5.92 25.43
CA HIS A 74 37.37 -6.16 25.43
C HIS A 74 38.12 -5.26 24.44
N LEU A 75 37.49 -4.87 23.33
CA LEU A 75 38.09 -4.01 22.30
C LEU A 75 38.48 -2.64 22.86
N LEU A 76 37.82 -2.16 23.91
CA LEU A 76 38.14 -0.90 24.58
C LEU A 76 39.50 -0.92 25.29
N SER A 77 40.05 -2.11 25.56
CA SER A 77 41.35 -2.29 26.21
C SER A 77 42.54 -2.37 25.24
N LEU A 78 42.26 -2.39 23.93
CA LEU A 78 43.26 -2.63 22.88
C LEU A 78 43.64 -1.34 22.15
N THR A 79 44.86 -1.30 21.60
CA THR A 79 45.28 -0.22 20.68
C THR A 79 44.62 -0.37 19.30
N GLY A 80 44.58 0.68 18.48
CA GLY A 80 43.91 0.65 17.16
C GLY A 80 44.40 -0.47 16.23
N GLU A 81 45.70 -0.76 16.24
CA GLU A 81 46.29 -1.89 15.48
C GLU A 81 45.89 -3.25 16.05
N GLN A 82 45.89 -3.38 17.39
CA GLN A 82 45.46 -4.60 18.07
C GLN A 82 43.96 -4.86 17.86
N ILE A 83 43.12 -3.84 17.87
CA ILE A 83 41.68 -3.96 17.62
C ILE A 83 41.45 -4.58 16.24
N LYS A 84 42.09 -4.04 15.19
CA LYS A 84 41.93 -4.57 13.83
C LYS A 84 42.39 -6.02 13.75
N ALA A 85 43.57 -6.33 14.30
CA ALA A 85 44.10 -7.69 14.30
C ALA A 85 43.15 -8.66 15.04
N HIS A 86 42.70 -8.29 16.24
CA HIS A 86 41.84 -9.10 17.09
C HIS A 86 40.44 -9.30 16.52
N LEU A 87 39.85 -8.26 15.90
CA LEU A 87 38.58 -8.38 15.17
C LEU A 87 38.69 -9.46 14.09
N ASN A 88 39.76 -9.42 13.30
CA ASN A 88 39.91 -10.27 12.12
C ASN A 88 40.37 -11.69 12.46
N GLN A 89 41.27 -11.85 13.42
CA GLN A 89 41.89 -13.14 13.74
C GLN A 89 41.11 -13.93 14.78
N ASN A 90 40.36 -13.24 15.65
CA ASN A 90 39.72 -13.86 16.82
C ASN A 90 38.20 -13.70 16.77
N ILE A 91 37.69 -12.47 16.72
CA ILE A 91 36.25 -12.18 16.87
C ILE A 91 35.46 -12.66 15.64
N PHE A 92 35.69 -12.14 14.44
CA PHE A 92 34.86 -12.49 13.28
C PHE A 92 34.88 -13.99 12.96
N PRO A 93 36.02 -14.70 12.94
CA PRO A 93 36.03 -16.15 12.75
C PRO A 93 35.29 -16.91 13.86
N PHE A 94 35.33 -16.42 15.10
CA PHE A 94 34.58 -17.00 16.19
C PHE A 94 33.07 -16.85 15.99
N TYR A 95 32.59 -15.63 15.71
CA TYR A 95 31.18 -15.36 15.52
C TYR A 95 30.61 -16.00 14.24
N ALA A 96 31.42 -16.15 13.18
CA ALA A 96 31.07 -16.90 11.97
C ALA A 96 30.85 -18.40 12.21
N SER A 97 31.23 -18.93 13.39
CA SER A 97 31.09 -20.34 13.76
C SER A 97 30.52 -20.55 15.17
N ILE A 98 29.86 -19.52 15.72
CA ILE A 98 29.43 -19.48 17.13
C ILE A 98 28.41 -20.56 17.49
N LEU A 99 27.51 -20.95 16.58
CA LEU A 99 26.52 -21.99 16.83
C LEU A 99 27.22 -23.34 16.99
N SER A 100 28.16 -23.65 16.09
CA SER A 100 28.96 -24.88 16.16
C SER A 100 29.82 -24.93 17.44
N LYS A 101 30.38 -23.80 17.87
CA LYS A 101 31.17 -23.69 19.11
C LYS A 101 30.30 -23.82 20.35
N SER A 102 29.11 -23.22 20.33
CA SER A 102 28.14 -23.33 21.41
C SER A 102 27.74 -24.79 21.65
N ARG A 103 27.42 -25.53 20.58
CA ARG A 103 27.03 -26.95 20.66
C ARG A 103 28.10 -27.86 21.29
N LYS A 104 29.38 -27.46 21.28
CA LYS A 104 30.48 -28.24 21.90
C LYS A 104 30.55 -28.08 23.43
N ILE A 105 29.98 -27.01 23.97
CA ILE A 105 30.04 -26.70 25.41
C ILE A 105 28.77 -27.19 26.13
N PHE A 106 27.64 -27.24 25.44
CA PHE A 106 26.36 -27.61 26.05
C PHE A 106 26.03 -29.09 25.80
N SER A 107 25.87 -29.85 26.88
CA SER A 107 25.35 -31.23 26.87
C SER A 107 23.85 -31.30 26.60
N GLU A 108 23.12 -30.21 26.87
CA GLU A 108 21.71 -30.01 26.52
C GLU A 108 21.59 -29.02 25.35
N ASN A 109 20.53 -29.15 24.54
CA ASN A 109 20.29 -28.24 23.42
C ASN A 109 20.01 -26.81 23.92
N LEU A 110 20.66 -25.81 23.31
CA LEU A 110 20.29 -24.40 23.49
C LEU A 110 18.80 -24.17 23.16
N PRO A 111 18.12 -23.20 23.79
CA PRO A 111 16.76 -22.84 23.41
C PRO A 111 16.69 -22.58 21.90
N GLN A 112 15.68 -23.13 21.21
CA GLN A 112 15.54 -23.03 19.75
C GLN A 112 15.66 -21.58 19.27
N LYS A 113 14.97 -20.66 19.95
CA LYS A 113 15.02 -19.22 19.69
C LYS A 113 16.44 -18.66 19.70
N VAL A 114 17.28 -19.10 20.63
CA VAL A 114 18.70 -18.69 20.68
C VAL A 114 19.47 -19.28 19.52
N GLN A 115 19.22 -20.54 19.16
CA GLN A 115 19.86 -21.15 17.99
C GLN A 115 19.52 -20.38 16.71
N ASP A 116 18.24 -20.07 16.48
CA ASP A 116 17.77 -19.31 15.30
C ASP A 116 18.44 -17.92 15.22
N GLN A 117 18.63 -17.26 16.38
CA GLN A 117 19.33 -15.99 16.48
C GLN A 117 20.84 -16.12 16.21
N LEU A 118 21.49 -17.20 16.66
CA LEU A 118 22.91 -17.45 16.38
C LEU A 118 23.18 -17.71 14.89
N VAL A 119 22.22 -18.27 14.15
CA VAL A 119 22.37 -18.44 12.69
C VAL A 119 22.52 -17.08 11.99
N LEU A 120 21.76 -16.06 12.40
CA LEU A 120 21.95 -14.69 11.88
C LEU A 120 23.35 -14.16 12.19
N ILE A 121 23.83 -14.40 13.42
CA ILE A 121 25.18 -13.98 13.83
C ILE A 121 26.22 -14.63 12.93
N GLU A 122 26.13 -15.94 12.70
CA GLU A 122 27.03 -16.65 11.78
C GLU A 122 26.96 -16.07 10.36
N GLU A 123 25.75 -15.85 9.82
CA GLU A 123 25.55 -15.30 8.47
C GLU A 123 26.22 -13.92 8.30
N VAL A 124 26.05 -13.02 9.26
CA VAL A 124 26.60 -11.66 9.18
C VAL A 124 28.13 -11.69 9.23
N PHE A 125 28.72 -12.45 10.15
CA PHE A 125 30.17 -12.45 10.33
C PHE A 125 30.93 -13.37 9.37
N ALA A 126 30.31 -14.41 8.82
CA ALA A 126 30.92 -15.25 7.78
C ALA A 126 31.20 -14.49 6.48
N ASN A 127 30.43 -13.42 6.22
CA ASN A 127 30.50 -12.63 4.99
C ASN A 127 31.10 -11.22 5.20
N SER A 128 31.77 -10.96 6.34
CA SER A 128 32.32 -9.63 6.64
C SER A 128 33.53 -9.31 5.77
N SER A 129 33.53 -8.11 5.17
CA SER A 129 34.66 -7.54 4.42
C SER A 129 35.44 -6.47 5.20
N PHE A 130 35.13 -6.32 6.50
CA PHE A 130 35.66 -5.26 7.36
C PHE A 130 37.19 -5.25 7.41
N SER A 131 37.81 -6.43 7.40
CA SER A 131 39.25 -6.65 7.49
C SER A 131 40.06 -6.00 6.36
N THR A 132 39.53 -6.06 5.14
CA THR A 132 40.19 -5.59 3.92
C THR A 132 40.14 -4.07 3.81
N ASN A 133 39.03 -3.46 4.22
CA ASN A 133 38.72 -2.09 3.81
C ASN A 133 38.92 -1.05 4.92
N VAL A 134 38.90 -1.42 6.19
CA VAL A 134 39.05 -0.46 7.31
C VAL A 134 40.52 -0.28 7.72
N GLN A 135 41.02 0.96 7.77
CA GLN A 135 42.38 1.27 8.21
C GLN A 135 42.52 1.35 9.74
N SER A 136 43.68 0.94 10.29
CA SER A 136 43.92 0.82 11.74
C SER A 136 43.94 2.15 12.50
N GLY A 137 44.29 3.26 11.84
CA GLY A 137 44.55 4.55 12.50
C GLY A 137 43.37 5.14 13.30
N ASN A 138 42.13 4.82 12.93
CA ASN A 138 40.92 5.37 13.60
C ASN A 138 40.16 4.33 14.43
N MET A 139 40.68 3.11 14.60
CA MET A 139 39.91 2.00 15.17
C MET A 139 39.51 2.21 16.63
N SER A 140 40.41 2.74 17.47
CA SER A 140 40.08 3.03 18.88
C SER A 140 38.95 4.06 18.99
N GLU A 141 38.94 5.09 18.15
CA GLU A 141 37.86 6.07 18.14
C GLU A 141 36.53 5.48 17.65
N ILE A 142 36.57 4.61 16.63
CA ILE A 142 35.38 3.92 16.12
C ILE A 142 34.77 3.04 17.22
N ILE A 143 35.57 2.24 17.92
CA ILE A 143 35.09 1.38 19.00
C ILE A 143 34.53 2.22 20.17
N ASN A 144 35.22 3.31 20.56
CA ASN A 144 34.72 4.22 21.60
C ASN A 144 33.38 4.85 21.22
N LEU A 145 33.22 5.31 19.97
CA LEU A 145 31.95 5.82 19.46
C LEU A 145 30.83 4.78 19.52
N VAL A 146 31.13 3.54 19.11
CA VAL A 146 30.15 2.45 19.21
C VAL A 146 29.81 2.21 20.68
N ALA A 147 30.76 2.31 21.62
CA ALA A 147 30.56 2.14 23.07
C ALA A 147 29.81 3.31 23.75
N GLU A 148 29.84 4.52 23.22
CA GLU A 148 29.12 5.70 23.74
C GLU A 148 27.59 5.53 23.66
N ILE A 149 27.07 4.68 22.78
CA ILE A 149 25.62 4.47 22.64
C ILE A 149 25.06 3.81 23.91
N ASP A 150 23.94 4.26 24.45
CA ASP A 150 23.36 3.64 25.65
C ASP A 150 22.85 2.20 25.36
N GLU A 151 22.99 1.28 26.35
CA GLU A 151 22.57 -0.13 26.18
C GLU A 151 21.06 -0.27 25.97
N HIS A 152 20.23 0.55 26.63
CA HIS A 152 18.79 0.53 26.38
C HIS A 152 18.46 1.07 24.99
N ARG A 153 19.23 2.04 24.48
CA ARG A 153 19.06 2.59 23.13
C ARG A 153 19.51 1.62 22.03
N ILE A 154 20.57 0.84 22.25
CA ILE A 154 21.06 -0.10 21.24
C ILE A 154 20.05 -1.22 20.93
N LEU A 155 19.16 -1.51 21.88
CA LEU A 155 18.07 -2.46 21.73
C LEU A 155 16.77 -1.84 21.15
N LYS A 156 16.78 -0.55 20.75
CA LYS A 156 15.63 0.11 20.12
C LYS A 156 15.67 0.07 18.59
N THR A 157 14.49 0.08 17.98
CA THR A 157 14.21 -0.02 16.52
C THR A 157 14.94 1.00 15.68
N ASP A 158 15.06 2.20 16.24
CA ASP A 158 15.57 3.41 15.63
C ASP A 158 16.94 3.24 14.99
N LEU A 159 17.83 2.65 15.78
CA LEU A 159 19.26 2.87 15.66
C LEU A 159 19.82 2.46 14.31
N LEU A 160 19.42 1.28 13.82
CA LEU A 160 19.90 0.74 12.56
C LEU A 160 19.31 1.50 11.37
N GLY A 161 18.05 1.95 11.47
CA GLY A 161 17.39 2.78 10.46
C GLY A 161 18.07 4.13 10.31
N ASP A 162 18.35 4.77 11.44
CA ASP A 162 19.04 6.06 11.46
C ASP A 162 20.50 5.94 10.98
N ALA A 163 21.17 4.82 11.26
CA ALA A 163 22.54 4.56 10.79
C ALA A 163 22.59 4.52 9.25
N ILE A 164 21.64 3.80 8.63
CA ILE A 164 21.49 3.72 7.18
C ILE A 164 21.15 5.08 6.59
N GLU A 165 20.17 5.78 7.17
CA GLU A 165 19.74 7.07 6.65
C GLU A 165 20.87 8.11 6.72
N SER A 166 21.61 8.12 7.84
CA SER A 166 22.77 8.98 8.02
C SER A 166 23.81 8.72 6.93
N ALA A 167 24.11 7.45 6.64
CA ALA A 167 25.12 7.10 5.65
C ALA A 167 24.69 7.35 4.20
N LEU A 168 23.49 6.90 3.84
CA LEU A 168 22.95 7.07 2.49
C LEU A 168 22.60 8.54 2.20
N SER A 169 22.51 9.40 3.22
CA SER A 169 22.33 10.83 3.00
C SER A 169 23.44 11.47 2.15
N GLU A 170 24.64 10.87 2.11
CA GLU A 170 25.80 11.31 1.33
C GLU A 170 25.76 10.91 -0.15
N THR A 171 25.05 9.84 -0.52
CA THR A 171 24.86 9.36 -1.91
C THR A 171 23.50 9.76 -2.47
N GLY A 172 23.06 10.98 -2.18
CA GLY A 172 21.75 11.47 -2.64
C GLY A 172 20.55 11.00 -1.80
N GLY A 173 20.66 9.89 -1.05
CA GLY A 173 19.70 9.43 -0.05
C GLY A 173 19.33 7.95 -0.21
N THR A 174 18.52 7.40 0.70
CA THR A 174 17.81 6.13 0.47
C THR A 174 16.89 6.19 -0.76
N ARG A 175 16.56 7.39 -1.23
CA ARG A 175 15.56 7.65 -2.27
C ARG A 175 16.09 7.55 -3.70
N ASP A 176 17.37 7.82 -3.93
CA ASP A 176 18.00 7.60 -5.24
C ASP A 176 18.17 6.11 -5.57
N ILE A 177 18.03 5.26 -4.55
CA ILE A 177 17.92 3.79 -4.66
C ILE A 177 16.49 3.28 -4.40
N GLY A 178 15.47 4.16 -4.45
CA GLY A 178 14.05 3.78 -4.37
C GLY A 178 13.53 3.32 -3.00
N LEU A 179 14.33 3.40 -1.93
CA LEU A 179 13.95 2.97 -0.58
C LEU A 179 13.15 4.05 0.15
N PHE A 180 11.82 3.97 0.03
CA PHE A 180 10.87 4.77 0.81
C PHE A 180 10.54 4.05 2.14
N ARG A 181 11.03 4.58 3.27
CA ARG A 181 10.63 4.11 4.60
C ARG A 181 9.18 4.52 4.88
N THR A 182 8.34 3.56 5.22
CA THR A 182 6.97 3.84 5.68
C THR A 182 6.98 4.44 7.09
N PRO A 183 6.33 5.60 7.32
CA PRO A 183 6.26 6.20 8.65
C PRO A 183 5.55 5.31 9.69
N ASP A 184 5.98 5.38 10.95
CA ASP A 184 5.52 4.48 12.02
C ASP A 184 4.01 4.54 12.24
N HIS A 185 3.43 5.74 12.31
CA HIS A 185 2.00 5.94 12.53
C HIS A 185 1.14 5.36 11.40
N ILE A 186 1.66 5.35 10.17
CA ILE A 186 1.01 4.71 9.02
C ILE A 186 1.08 3.19 9.12
N ARG A 187 2.24 2.64 9.50
CA ARG A 187 2.38 1.19 9.71
C ARG A 187 1.45 0.70 10.82
N GLN A 188 1.42 1.41 11.94
CA GLN A 188 0.57 1.09 13.09
C GLN A 188 -0.91 1.13 12.73
N MET A 189 -1.34 2.13 11.96
CA MET A 189 -2.69 2.19 11.42
C MET A 189 -3.01 0.96 10.56
N MET A 190 -2.16 0.65 9.57
CA MET A 190 -2.38 -0.50 8.68
C MET A 190 -2.40 -1.84 9.42
N VAL A 191 -1.50 -2.03 10.40
CA VAL A 191 -1.49 -3.22 11.27
C VAL A 191 -2.78 -3.31 12.08
N ALA A 192 -3.26 -2.21 12.64
CA ALA A 192 -4.53 -2.19 13.37
C ALA A 192 -5.75 -2.46 12.48
N LEU A 193 -5.76 -1.97 11.24
CA LEU A 193 -6.80 -2.30 10.26
C LEU A 193 -6.78 -3.80 9.94
N ALA A 194 -5.59 -4.37 9.70
CA ALA A 194 -5.40 -5.80 9.48
C ALA A 194 -5.81 -6.63 10.70
N ASN A 195 -5.57 -6.13 11.93
CA ASN A 195 -5.90 -6.77 13.21
C ASN A 195 -5.41 -8.24 13.27
N PRO A 196 -4.08 -8.45 13.21
CA PRO A 196 -3.50 -9.79 13.25
C PRO A 196 -3.67 -10.47 14.61
N ASP A 197 -3.66 -11.80 14.61
CA ASP A 197 -3.55 -12.64 15.82
C ASP A 197 -2.54 -13.80 15.64
N PHE A 198 -2.38 -14.64 16.67
CA PHE A 198 -1.41 -15.74 16.65
C PHE A 198 -1.71 -16.86 15.65
N SER A 199 -2.91 -16.93 15.09
CA SER A 199 -3.29 -17.89 14.05
C SER A 199 -2.95 -17.41 12.64
N ASP A 200 -2.63 -16.13 12.49
CA ASP A 200 -2.34 -15.54 11.19
C ASP A 200 -0.94 -15.90 10.67
N THR A 201 -0.87 -16.11 9.36
CA THR A 201 0.36 -16.08 8.58
C THR A 201 0.48 -14.73 7.87
N ILE A 202 1.41 -13.90 8.33
CA ILE A 202 1.61 -12.51 7.93
C ILE A 202 2.81 -12.43 6.99
N PHE A 203 2.65 -11.73 5.87
CA PHE A 203 3.69 -11.62 4.86
C PHE A 203 3.84 -10.21 4.30
N ASP A 204 5.09 -9.78 4.10
CA ASP A 204 5.44 -8.55 3.39
C ASP A 204 6.39 -8.85 2.22
N PRO A 205 5.91 -8.80 0.95
CA PRO A 205 6.74 -9.06 -0.23
C PRO A 205 7.71 -7.91 -0.57
N ALA A 206 7.71 -6.80 0.17
CA ALA A 206 8.63 -5.69 -0.05
C ALA A 206 9.04 -5.10 1.30
N CYS A 207 9.60 -5.95 2.16
CA CYS A 207 9.62 -5.70 3.60
C CYS A 207 10.56 -4.58 4.06
N GLY A 208 11.50 -4.15 3.22
CA GLY A 208 12.45 -3.10 3.57
C GLY A 208 13.18 -3.45 4.85
N SER A 209 13.13 -2.55 5.84
CA SER A 209 13.74 -2.77 7.17
C SER A 209 12.93 -3.70 8.11
N GLY A 210 11.84 -4.31 7.63
CA GLY A 210 10.97 -5.20 8.41
C GLY A 210 9.88 -4.48 9.22
N GLY A 211 9.62 -3.20 8.92
CA GLY A 211 8.67 -2.31 9.62
C GLY A 211 7.34 -2.96 9.98
N PHE A 212 6.60 -3.39 8.97
CA PHE A 212 5.29 -4.01 9.14
C PHE A 212 5.35 -5.34 9.89
N LEU A 213 6.40 -6.12 9.68
CA LEU A 213 6.56 -7.45 10.26
C LEU A 213 6.73 -7.38 11.77
N PHE A 214 7.61 -6.49 12.26
CA PHE A 214 7.77 -6.35 13.71
C PHE A 214 6.62 -5.60 14.37
N ASP A 215 6.00 -4.61 13.70
CA ASP A 215 4.82 -3.93 14.24
C ASP A 215 3.65 -4.92 14.36
N SER A 216 3.48 -5.82 13.38
CA SER A 216 2.48 -6.89 13.45
C SER A 216 2.75 -7.87 14.59
N TYR A 217 4.00 -8.31 14.77
CA TYR A 217 4.35 -9.20 15.88
C TYR A 217 4.08 -8.56 17.23
N GLN A 218 4.52 -7.31 17.42
CA GLN A 218 4.35 -6.58 18.66
C GLN A 218 2.88 -6.27 18.94
N TYR A 219 2.08 -5.95 17.92
CA TYR A 219 0.62 -5.82 18.05
C TYR A 219 -0.01 -7.09 18.63
N VAL A 220 0.34 -8.26 18.08
CA VAL A 220 -0.18 -9.55 18.55
C VAL A 220 0.22 -9.83 20.01
N LEU A 221 1.47 -9.52 20.37
CA LEU A 221 1.95 -9.66 21.75
C LEU A 221 1.28 -8.68 22.72
N GLU A 222 1.14 -7.41 22.34
CA GLU A 222 0.49 -6.37 23.16
C GLU A 222 -0.97 -6.74 23.42
N ASN A 223 -1.68 -7.24 22.40
CA ASN A 223 -3.07 -7.68 22.56
C ASN A 223 -3.22 -8.82 23.58
N ALA A 224 -2.22 -9.70 23.67
CA ALA A 224 -2.23 -10.79 24.64
C ALA A 224 -1.75 -10.38 26.04
N THR A 225 -0.69 -9.57 26.12
CA THR A 225 0.05 -9.31 27.38
C THR A 225 -0.28 -7.97 28.03
N LYS A 226 -0.74 -6.98 27.26
CA LYS A 226 -1.07 -5.63 27.71
C LYS A 226 0.07 -4.96 28.47
N ASP A 227 1.31 -5.19 28.01
CA ASP A 227 2.52 -4.70 28.67
C ASP A 227 2.85 -3.23 28.34
N GLY A 228 2.05 -2.60 27.46
CA GLY A 228 2.15 -1.19 27.11
C GLY A 228 3.39 -0.86 26.27
N LYS A 229 4.00 -1.86 25.63
CA LYS A 229 5.19 -1.69 24.80
C LYS A 229 4.87 -1.31 23.36
N TRP A 230 3.65 -1.56 22.90
CA TRP A 230 3.18 -1.18 21.57
C TRP A 230 1.94 -0.28 21.64
N PRO A 231 1.87 0.80 20.84
CA PRO A 231 2.90 1.26 19.92
C PRO A 231 4.09 1.87 20.68
N GLY A 232 5.27 1.85 20.06
CA GLY A 232 6.53 2.23 20.71
C GLY A 232 6.55 3.67 21.25
N GLU A 233 7.50 3.98 22.14
CA GLU A 233 7.56 5.25 22.90
C GLU A 233 7.50 6.54 22.07
N ARG A 234 8.02 6.53 20.84
CA ARG A 234 8.09 7.70 19.93
C ARG A 234 6.83 7.89 19.08
N THR A 235 5.84 7.05 19.26
CA THR A 235 4.55 7.16 18.56
C THR A 235 3.85 8.45 18.93
N HIS A 236 3.06 8.98 18.00
CA HIS A 236 2.19 10.12 18.23
C HIS A 236 1.37 9.96 19.53
N PRO A 237 1.31 10.96 20.43
CA PRO A 237 0.65 10.84 21.72
C PRO A 237 -0.83 10.40 21.63
N GLU A 238 -1.59 10.97 20.70
CA GLU A 238 -3.01 10.60 20.49
C GLU A 238 -3.18 9.16 20.00
N ILE A 239 -2.25 8.66 19.17
CA ILE A 239 -2.29 7.27 18.68
C ILE A 239 -1.92 6.31 19.83
N LYS A 240 -0.91 6.68 20.63
CA LYS A 240 -0.50 5.91 21.81
C LYS A 240 -1.64 5.79 22.83
N GLU A 241 -2.31 6.90 23.11
CA GLU A 241 -3.46 6.91 24.03
C GLU A 241 -4.65 6.12 23.46
N TYR A 242 -4.90 6.22 22.14
CA TYR A 242 -5.90 5.39 21.48
C TYR A 242 -5.64 3.90 21.70
N PHE A 243 -4.43 3.42 21.40
CA PHE A 243 -4.12 1.99 21.51
C PHE A 243 -4.13 1.47 22.95
N LYS A 244 -3.67 2.28 23.92
CA LYS A 244 -3.82 1.96 25.35
C LYS A 244 -5.28 1.67 25.70
N ASN A 245 -6.21 2.52 25.24
CA ASN A 245 -7.63 2.33 25.44
C ASN A 245 -8.20 1.16 24.62
N TYR A 246 -7.75 0.99 23.38
CA TYR A 246 -8.16 -0.10 22.48
C TYR A 246 -7.85 -1.46 23.12
N PHE A 247 -6.60 -1.74 23.48
CA PHE A 247 -6.21 -3.01 24.07
C PHE A 247 -6.83 -3.25 25.45
N SER A 248 -7.09 -2.20 26.24
CA SER A 248 -7.78 -2.36 27.52
C SER A 248 -9.18 -2.98 27.36
N LYS A 249 -9.84 -2.72 26.22
CA LYS A 249 -11.18 -3.22 25.89
C LYS A 249 -11.16 -4.53 25.11
N THR A 250 -10.03 -4.87 24.48
CA THR A 250 -9.90 -6.10 23.70
C THR A 250 -9.70 -7.33 24.60
N PRO A 251 -10.37 -8.46 24.32
CA PRO A 251 -10.14 -9.70 25.05
C PRO A 251 -8.69 -10.18 24.91
N SER A 252 -8.07 -10.54 26.04
CA SER A 252 -6.74 -11.15 26.02
C SER A 252 -6.83 -12.60 25.58
N ASN A 253 -6.34 -12.91 24.39
CA ASN A 253 -6.17 -14.28 23.91
C ASN A 253 -4.71 -14.71 24.10
N ILE A 254 -4.40 -15.27 25.27
CA ILE A 254 -3.08 -15.85 25.53
C ILE A 254 -3.00 -17.19 24.77
N PRO A 255 -2.10 -17.34 23.79
CA PRO A 255 -1.99 -18.58 23.03
C PRO A 255 -1.37 -19.70 23.87
N SER A 256 -1.55 -20.95 23.43
CA SER A 256 -0.72 -22.05 23.93
C SER A 256 0.74 -21.83 23.53
N LYS A 257 1.66 -22.48 24.25
CA LYS A 257 3.10 -22.44 23.94
C LYS A 257 3.38 -22.89 22.50
N ASP A 258 2.66 -23.89 21.99
CA ASP A 258 2.82 -24.40 20.64
C ASP A 258 2.40 -23.39 19.58
N ILE A 259 1.24 -22.73 19.78
CA ILE A 259 0.76 -21.66 18.90
C ILE A 259 1.74 -20.48 18.92
N ALA A 260 2.19 -20.05 20.10
CA ALA A 260 3.16 -18.96 20.21
C ALA A 260 4.50 -19.31 19.52
N THR A 261 4.95 -20.57 19.67
CA THR A 261 6.17 -21.06 19.03
C THR A 261 6.01 -21.13 17.52
N HIS A 262 4.87 -21.61 17.03
CA HIS A 262 4.57 -21.64 15.60
C HIS A 262 4.54 -20.22 15.02
N PHE A 263 3.88 -19.28 15.69
CA PHE A 263 3.81 -17.88 15.27
C PHE A 263 5.21 -17.24 15.21
N TYR A 264 6.06 -17.48 16.21
CA TYR A 264 7.46 -17.05 16.19
C TYR A 264 8.24 -17.62 15.00
N ARG A 265 8.07 -18.93 14.72
CA ARG A 265 8.87 -19.62 13.67
C ARG A 265 8.40 -19.33 12.26
N ALA A 266 7.09 -19.23 12.03
CA ALA A 266 6.51 -19.23 10.69
C ALA A 266 5.30 -18.28 10.52
N GLY A 267 4.84 -17.63 11.59
CA GLY A 267 3.69 -16.74 11.55
C GLY A 267 3.95 -15.42 10.84
N ILE A 268 5.20 -15.01 10.69
CA ILE A 268 5.59 -13.74 10.06
C ILE A 268 6.75 -13.99 9.12
N GLY A 269 6.71 -13.45 7.90
CA GLY A 269 7.86 -13.47 6.99
C GLY A 269 7.84 -12.36 5.96
N GLY A 270 8.96 -12.17 5.26
CA GLY A 270 9.03 -11.20 4.19
C GLY A 270 10.22 -11.43 3.25
N ILE A 271 10.19 -10.71 2.13
CA ILE A 271 11.25 -10.73 1.12
C ILE A 271 11.75 -9.30 0.94
N GLU A 272 13.07 -9.16 0.80
CA GLU A 272 13.73 -7.91 0.45
C GLU A 272 14.78 -8.14 -0.65
N TYR A 273 14.77 -7.28 -1.65
CA TYR A 273 15.63 -7.39 -2.82
C TYR A 273 17.09 -7.09 -2.50
N LEU A 274 17.34 -5.98 -1.79
CA LEU A 274 18.69 -5.51 -1.50
C LEU A 274 19.27 -6.24 -0.28
N GLY A 275 20.34 -7.01 -0.49
CA GLY A 275 20.96 -7.82 0.55
C GLY A 275 21.31 -7.07 1.83
N MET A 276 21.82 -5.83 1.75
CA MET A 276 22.09 -4.99 2.93
C MET A 276 20.83 -4.64 3.71
N ILE A 277 19.74 -4.28 3.03
CA ILE A 277 18.47 -3.92 3.67
C ILE A 277 17.82 -5.16 4.29
N ARG A 278 17.96 -6.30 3.62
CA ARG A 278 17.56 -7.62 4.13
C ARG A 278 18.32 -8.00 5.41
N LYS A 279 19.65 -7.80 5.48
CA LYS A 279 20.43 -7.98 6.73
C LYS A 279 19.89 -7.11 7.85
N MET A 280 19.60 -5.84 7.54
CA MET A 280 19.06 -4.89 8.51
C MET A 280 17.69 -5.33 9.03
N ALA A 281 16.79 -5.79 8.17
CA ALA A 281 15.51 -6.35 8.58
C ALA A 281 15.69 -7.56 9.53
N ALA A 282 16.59 -8.48 9.19
CA ALA A 282 16.89 -9.63 10.03
C ALA A 282 17.44 -9.22 11.41
N ILE A 283 18.33 -8.22 11.48
CA ILE A 283 18.82 -7.69 12.76
C ILE A 283 17.70 -6.98 13.53
N ASN A 284 16.81 -6.25 12.86
CA ASN A 284 15.63 -5.66 13.50
C ASN A 284 14.72 -6.72 14.12
N LEU A 285 14.52 -7.86 13.44
CA LEU A 285 13.81 -9.01 13.99
C LEU A 285 14.55 -9.58 15.22
N TYR A 286 15.87 -9.75 15.12
CA TYR A 286 16.71 -10.23 16.22
C TYR A 286 16.62 -9.36 17.49
N VAL A 287 16.72 -8.04 17.33
CA VAL A 287 16.62 -7.07 18.45
C VAL A 287 15.26 -7.18 19.14
N ARG A 288 14.18 -7.43 18.39
CA ARG A 288 12.81 -7.55 18.91
C ARG A 288 12.41 -8.96 19.32
N ASN A 289 13.37 -9.90 19.35
CA ASN A 289 13.11 -11.28 19.72
C ASN A 289 12.13 -12.00 18.77
N LEU A 290 12.13 -11.63 17.49
CA LEU A 290 11.52 -12.37 16.37
C LEU A 290 12.55 -13.33 15.75
N ASN A 291 12.09 -14.21 14.86
CA ASN A 291 12.97 -15.12 14.13
C ASN A 291 13.62 -14.40 12.94
N PRO A 292 14.93 -14.09 12.96
CA PRO A 292 15.59 -13.38 11.87
C PRO A 292 15.61 -14.18 10.56
N GLN A 293 15.47 -15.50 10.61
CA GLN A 293 15.43 -16.39 9.43
C GLN A 293 14.16 -16.22 8.59
N ASN A 294 13.18 -15.47 9.08
CA ASN A 294 11.92 -15.25 8.37
C ASN A 294 12.02 -14.18 7.27
N ILE A 295 13.18 -13.54 7.11
CA ILE A 295 13.44 -12.59 6.03
C ILE A 295 14.31 -13.25 4.97
N GLN A 296 13.78 -13.34 3.75
CA GLN A 296 14.50 -13.87 2.60
C GLN A 296 15.04 -12.74 1.72
N GLN A 297 16.15 -13.01 1.03
CA GLN A 297 16.70 -12.10 0.03
C GLN A 297 16.26 -12.54 -1.37
N GLY A 298 15.69 -11.62 -2.15
CA GLY A 298 15.40 -11.86 -3.56
C GLY A 298 14.33 -10.95 -4.14
N ASP A 299 14.00 -11.18 -5.41
CA ASP A 299 12.90 -10.52 -6.10
C ASP A 299 11.60 -11.30 -5.88
N SER A 300 10.68 -10.72 -5.11
CA SER A 300 9.38 -11.31 -4.79
C SER A 300 8.53 -11.64 -6.02
N LEU A 301 8.61 -10.85 -7.09
CA LEU A 301 7.87 -11.10 -8.32
C LEU A 301 8.43 -12.33 -9.04
N LYS A 302 9.75 -12.54 -8.98
CA LYS A 302 10.42 -13.70 -9.58
C LYS A 302 10.29 -14.96 -8.73
N MET A 303 10.38 -14.83 -7.41
CA MET A 303 10.35 -15.95 -6.48
C MET A 303 8.96 -16.59 -6.35
N PHE A 304 7.90 -15.84 -6.70
CA PHE A 304 6.54 -16.34 -6.61
C PHE A 304 6.30 -17.55 -7.52
N ASP A 305 5.84 -18.64 -6.91
CA ASP A 305 5.36 -19.82 -7.59
C ASP A 305 3.85 -20.00 -7.33
N PRO A 306 2.99 -19.87 -8.36
CA PRO A 306 1.55 -20.04 -8.22
C PRO A 306 1.11 -21.39 -7.65
N LEU A 307 1.91 -22.45 -7.80
CA LEU A 307 1.55 -23.79 -7.33
C LEU A 307 1.78 -23.96 -5.82
N THR A 308 2.78 -23.28 -5.27
CA THR A 308 3.22 -23.48 -3.89
C THR A 308 2.92 -22.30 -2.97
N ASP A 309 2.87 -21.08 -3.51
CA ASP A 309 2.70 -19.85 -2.72
C ASP A 309 1.29 -19.27 -2.75
N ALA A 310 0.50 -19.55 -3.79
CA ALA A 310 -0.85 -19.02 -3.91
C ALA A 310 -1.75 -19.52 -2.77
N ASN A 311 -2.58 -18.62 -2.24
CA ASN A 311 -3.52 -18.94 -1.16
C ASN A 311 -2.84 -19.47 0.13
N THR A 312 -1.65 -18.97 0.49
CA THR A 312 -0.91 -19.42 1.68
C THR A 312 -0.93 -18.41 2.84
N LYS A 313 -1.20 -17.13 2.57
CA LYS A 313 -1.07 -16.05 3.56
C LYS A 313 -2.43 -15.61 4.08
N SER A 314 -2.51 -15.40 5.39
CA SER A 314 -3.72 -14.91 6.07
C SER A 314 -3.77 -13.38 6.02
N ILE A 315 -2.61 -12.75 6.11
CA ILE A 315 -2.44 -11.30 5.98
C ILE A 315 -1.27 -11.02 5.04
N VAL A 316 -1.46 -10.13 4.07
CA VAL A 316 -0.37 -9.55 3.28
C VAL A 316 -0.38 -8.04 3.48
N ILE A 317 0.72 -7.47 3.96
CA ILE A 317 0.81 -6.05 4.33
C ILE A 317 2.12 -5.49 3.80
N ALA A 318 2.05 -4.40 3.02
CA ALA A 318 3.25 -3.84 2.41
C ALA A 318 3.11 -2.38 2.00
N ASN A 319 4.26 -1.76 1.78
CA ASN A 319 4.43 -0.56 0.98
C ASN A 319 5.35 -0.91 -0.21
N PRO A 320 4.81 -1.44 -1.32
CA PRO A 320 5.60 -1.79 -2.50
C PRO A 320 6.34 -0.57 -3.07
N PRO A 321 7.41 -0.78 -3.84
CA PRO A 321 8.14 0.33 -4.46
C PRO A 321 7.25 1.15 -5.41
N PHE A 322 7.43 2.47 -5.39
CA PHE A 322 6.74 3.40 -6.29
C PHE A 322 7.57 3.62 -7.55
N GLY A 323 7.03 3.25 -8.72
CA GLY A 323 7.66 3.54 -10.01
C GLY A 323 9.03 2.87 -10.19
N ALA A 324 9.27 1.74 -9.52
CA ALA A 324 10.47 0.95 -9.77
C ALA A 324 10.39 0.29 -11.15
N GLU A 325 11.51 0.32 -11.88
CA GLU A 325 11.64 -0.38 -13.14
C GLU A 325 11.73 -1.89 -12.91
N ARG A 326 11.28 -2.68 -13.88
CA ARG A 326 11.48 -4.13 -13.86
C ARG A 326 12.95 -4.45 -14.04
N ASP A 327 13.44 -5.42 -13.27
CA ASP A 327 14.77 -6.00 -13.50
C ASP A 327 14.72 -7.24 -14.42
N GLN A 328 13.51 -7.73 -14.76
CA GLN A 328 13.26 -8.80 -15.72
C GLN A 328 12.49 -8.32 -16.96
N PRO A 329 12.64 -9.01 -18.11
CA PRO A 329 11.80 -8.75 -19.29
C PRO A 329 10.31 -9.01 -19.04
N ALA A 330 9.97 -9.98 -18.19
CA ALA A 330 8.60 -10.37 -17.88
C ALA A 330 8.46 -11.17 -16.57
N TYR A 331 7.27 -11.18 -15.97
CA TYR A 331 6.87 -11.95 -14.78
C TYR A 331 5.62 -12.82 -15.03
N PRO A 332 5.72 -13.89 -15.83
CA PRO A 332 4.56 -14.72 -16.20
C PRO A 332 3.92 -15.44 -15.01
N ASN A 333 4.70 -15.80 -13.98
CA ASN A 333 4.19 -16.46 -12.79
C ASN A 333 3.23 -15.56 -11.98
N VAL A 334 3.48 -14.25 -11.94
CA VAL A 334 2.60 -13.31 -11.22
C VAL A 334 1.33 -13.07 -12.01
N TRP A 335 1.50 -12.82 -13.32
CA TRP A 335 0.39 -12.54 -14.21
C TRP A 335 0.76 -12.84 -15.67
N GLU A 336 0.25 -13.94 -16.23
CA GLU A 336 0.60 -14.37 -17.58
C GLU A 336 0.18 -13.35 -18.64
N GLU A 337 -1.08 -12.90 -18.60
CA GLU A 337 -1.66 -12.00 -19.61
C GLU A 337 -1.00 -10.62 -19.62
N TYR A 338 -0.45 -10.20 -18.49
CA TYR A 338 0.25 -8.91 -18.32
C TYR A 338 1.68 -9.09 -17.83
N SER A 339 2.34 -10.17 -18.27
CA SER A 339 3.69 -10.51 -17.82
C SER A 339 4.72 -9.42 -18.10
N ARG A 340 4.46 -8.56 -19.10
CA ARG A 340 5.29 -7.39 -19.47
C ARG A 340 4.74 -6.06 -18.95
N GLU A 341 3.98 -6.05 -17.84
CA GLU A 341 3.53 -4.82 -17.20
C GLU A 341 4.71 -4.02 -16.62
N SER A 342 4.86 -2.75 -16.98
CA SER A 342 6.00 -1.92 -16.56
C SER A 342 5.81 -1.32 -15.17
N GLU A 343 4.58 -1.05 -14.76
CA GLU A 343 4.28 -0.53 -13.44
C GLU A 343 4.32 -1.66 -12.40
N THR A 344 5.48 -1.81 -11.75
CA THR A 344 5.73 -2.85 -10.75
C THR A 344 4.71 -2.85 -9.61
N THR A 345 4.15 -1.70 -9.22
CA THR A 345 3.08 -1.63 -8.21
C THR A 345 1.85 -2.47 -8.60
N ILE A 346 1.50 -2.55 -9.90
CA ILE A 346 0.40 -3.42 -10.38
C ILE A 346 0.74 -4.88 -10.15
N LEU A 347 1.96 -5.28 -10.50
CA LEU A 347 2.46 -6.65 -10.30
C LEU A 347 2.51 -7.01 -8.82
N PHE A 348 2.95 -6.10 -7.95
CA PHE A 348 2.95 -6.34 -6.50
C PHE A 348 1.53 -6.49 -5.94
N VAL A 349 0.58 -5.63 -6.29
CA VAL A 349 -0.80 -5.78 -5.81
C VAL A 349 -1.43 -7.08 -6.33
N LYS A 350 -1.11 -7.50 -7.56
CA LYS A 350 -1.51 -8.81 -8.10
C LYS A 350 -0.89 -9.96 -7.31
N LEU A 351 0.41 -9.92 -7.05
CA LEU A 351 1.12 -10.90 -6.21
C LEU A 351 0.49 -10.99 -4.82
N MET A 352 0.26 -9.85 -4.17
CA MET A 352 -0.37 -9.79 -2.85
C MET A 352 -1.75 -10.43 -2.86
N PHE A 353 -2.57 -10.19 -3.89
CA PHE A 353 -3.87 -10.83 -4.05
C PHE A 353 -3.76 -12.36 -4.22
N GLU A 354 -2.79 -12.85 -5.00
CA GLU A 354 -2.61 -14.29 -5.20
C GLU A 354 -2.12 -15.03 -3.95
N LEU A 355 -1.26 -14.39 -3.15
CA LEU A 355 -0.75 -14.93 -1.90
C LEU A 355 -1.86 -15.16 -0.85
N LEU A 356 -2.94 -14.37 -0.88
CA LEU A 356 -4.01 -14.44 0.13
C LEU A 356 -4.81 -15.72 0.02
N LYS A 357 -5.01 -16.37 1.17
CA LYS A 357 -6.06 -17.38 1.39
C LYS A 357 -7.46 -16.77 1.15
N SER A 358 -8.46 -17.63 0.98
CA SER A 358 -9.86 -17.19 1.12
C SER A 358 -10.07 -16.53 2.48
N LYS A 359 -10.75 -15.38 2.51
CA LYS A 359 -10.91 -14.48 3.66
C LYS A 359 -9.60 -13.85 4.18
N GLY A 360 -8.49 -14.05 3.48
CA GLY A 360 -7.23 -13.37 3.77
C GLY A 360 -7.37 -11.86 3.58
N ARG A 361 -6.66 -11.09 4.39
CA ARG A 361 -6.74 -9.62 4.46
C ARG A 361 -5.49 -8.99 3.87
N CYS A 362 -5.66 -7.95 3.07
CA CYS A 362 -4.55 -7.18 2.53
C CYS A 362 -4.67 -5.70 2.90
N ALA A 363 -3.56 -5.11 3.31
CA ALA A 363 -3.40 -3.67 3.47
C ALA A 363 -2.17 -3.23 2.68
N VAL A 364 -2.37 -2.45 1.61
CA VAL A 364 -1.29 -2.06 0.69
C VAL A 364 -1.28 -0.55 0.46
N VAL A 365 -0.10 0.05 0.51
CA VAL A 365 0.10 1.43 0.07
C VAL A 365 0.26 1.45 -1.45
N VAL A 366 -0.48 2.33 -2.12
CA VAL A 366 -0.38 2.57 -3.56
C VAL A 366 -0.27 4.07 -3.85
N SER A 367 0.29 4.44 -5.00
CA SER A 367 0.20 5.82 -5.49
C SER A 367 -1.24 6.15 -5.87
N GLU A 368 -1.65 7.42 -5.83
CA GLU A 368 -2.98 7.79 -6.33
C GLU A 368 -3.13 7.54 -7.84
N GLY A 369 -2.03 7.49 -8.60
CA GLY A 369 -2.05 7.10 -10.01
C GLY A 369 -2.66 5.70 -10.22
N PHE A 370 -2.38 4.75 -9.32
CA PHE A 370 -2.97 3.40 -9.36
C PHE A 370 -4.49 3.40 -9.42
N LEU A 371 -5.13 4.38 -8.76
CA LEU A 371 -6.58 4.51 -8.71
C LEU A 371 -7.18 4.88 -10.07
N THR A 372 -6.40 5.45 -10.99
CA THR A 372 -6.90 6.03 -12.24
C THR A 372 -6.17 5.60 -13.52
N TRP A 373 -5.04 4.89 -13.44
CA TRP A 373 -4.27 4.49 -14.63
C TRP A 373 -5.13 3.74 -15.65
N SER A 374 -5.03 4.14 -16.91
CA SER A 374 -5.85 3.64 -18.02
C SER A 374 -5.26 2.41 -18.73
N GLN A 375 -4.07 1.93 -18.34
CA GLN A 375 -3.50 0.71 -18.92
C GLN A 375 -4.38 -0.53 -18.66
N ASN A 376 -4.34 -1.48 -19.60
CA ASN A 376 -5.19 -2.68 -19.58
C ASN A 376 -5.04 -3.49 -18.28
N SER A 377 -3.82 -3.69 -17.83
CA SER A 377 -3.50 -4.40 -16.58
C SER A 377 -4.08 -3.70 -15.35
N ALA A 378 -4.01 -2.37 -15.28
CA ALA A 378 -4.57 -1.60 -14.18
C ALA A 378 -6.10 -1.72 -14.13
N ARG A 379 -6.77 -1.60 -15.28
CA ARG A 379 -8.21 -1.84 -15.40
C ARG A 379 -8.58 -3.26 -14.98
N ALA A 380 -7.86 -4.25 -15.50
CA ALA A 380 -8.09 -5.66 -15.18
C ALA A 380 -7.89 -5.95 -13.69
N LEU A 381 -6.90 -5.32 -13.05
CA LEU A 381 -6.63 -5.49 -11.63
C LEU A 381 -7.71 -4.84 -10.77
N ARG A 382 -8.13 -3.61 -11.10
CA ARG A 382 -9.24 -2.95 -10.39
C ARG A 382 -10.55 -3.72 -10.55
N ARG A 383 -10.84 -4.25 -11.75
CA ARG A 383 -11.97 -5.16 -11.98
C ARG A 383 -11.86 -6.39 -11.09
N LYS A 384 -10.71 -7.06 -11.06
CA LYS A 384 -10.45 -8.22 -10.18
C LYS A 384 -10.69 -7.89 -8.71
N LEU A 385 -10.22 -6.73 -8.23
CA LEU A 385 -10.44 -6.29 -6.85
C LEU A 385 -11.92 -6.03 -6.53
N LEU A 386 -12.75 -5.68 -7.52
CA LEU A 386 -14.19 -5.48 -7.35
C LEU A 386 -15.02 -6.76 -7.45
N GLU A 387 -14.53 -7.77 -8.18
CA GLU A 387 -15.26 -9.00 -8.49
C GLU A 387 -14.83 -10.19 -7.61
N GLU A 388 -13.56 -10.28 -7.26
CA GLU A 388 -12.98 -11.43 -6.55
C GLU A 388 -12.49 -11.08 -5.13
N ALA A 389 -12.49 -9.78 -4.80
CA ALA A 389 -12.19 -9.28 -3.46
C ALA A 389 -13.29 -8.34 -2.95
N ASN A 390 -13.32 -8.22 -1.63
CA ASN A 390 -14.12 -7.27 -0.89
C ASN A 390 -13.22 -6.08 -0.55
N LEU A 391 -13.11 -5.13 -1.48
CA LEU A 391 -12.39 -3.87 -1.31
C LEU A 391 -13.15 -2.97 -0.32
N LYS A 392 -12.89 -3.18 0.96
CA LYS A 392 -13.64 -2.50 2.03
C LYS A 392 -13.31 -1.02 2.15
N ALA A 393 -12.05 -0.64 1.93
CA ALA A 393 -11.62 0.73 2.15
C ALA A 393 -10.53 1.24 1.20
N ILE A 394 -10.64 2.52 0.86
CA ILE A 394 -9.59 3.33 0.23
C ILE A 394 -9.36 4.55 1.12
N ILE A 395 -8.17 4.63 1.72
CA ILE A 395 -7.79 5.68 2.67
C ILE A 395 -6.73 6.57 2.00
N SER A 396 -7.12 7.76 1.54
CA SER A 396 -6.21 8.76 0.95
C SER A 396 -5.39 9.44 2.05
N LEU A 397 -4.07 9.48 1.87
CA LEU A 397 -3.12 10.05 2.82
C LEU A 397 -2.77 11.50 2.45
N PRO A 398 -2.40 12.35 3.43
CA PRO A 398 -1.93 13.70 3.15
C PRO A 398 -0.74 13.69 2.18
N GLN A 399 -0.68 14.71 1.32
CA GLN A 399 0.50 14.90 0.49
C GLN A 399 1.72 15.18 1.38
N GLY A 400 2.80 14.43 1.19
CA GLY A 400 4.00 14.54 2.01
C GLY A 400 4.02 13.67 3.26
N VAL A 401 3.16 12.66 3.35
CA VAL A 401 3.48 11.48 4.19
C VAL A 401 4.75 10.79 3.68
N PHE A 402 4.91 10.71 2.36
CA PHE A 402 6.08 10.17 1.66
C PHE A 402 6.78 11.25 0.82
N VAL A 403 7.33 12.31 1.43
CA VAL A 403 8.10 13.35 0.71
C VAL A 403 9.52 12.91 0.39
N SER A 404 10.09 13.36 -0.73
CA SER A 404 11.53 13.33 -1.06
C SER A 404 12.31 14.51 -0.45
N LYS A 405 13.66 14.51 -0.55
CA LYS A 405 14.50 15.59 0.01
C LYS A 405 14.21 16.94 -0.65
N ASN A 406 13.70 16.92 -1.88
CA ASN A 406 13.35 18.08 -2.68
C ASN A 406 11.91 18.57 -2.41
N GLY A 407 11.22 18.01 -1.41
CA GLY A 407 9.83 18.36 -1.08
C GLY A 407 8.78 17.77 -2.02
N GLN A 408 9.20 17.00 -3.03
CA GLN A 408 8.30 16.31 -3.95
C GLN A 408 8.03 14.89 -3.44
N GLY A 409 6.77 14.47 -3.36
CA GLY A 409 6.39 13.13 -2.92
C GLY A 409 5.11 12.69 -3.60
N ALA A 410 5.02 11.41 -3.95
CA ALA A 410 3.80 10.86 -4.52
C ALA A 410 2.66 11.00 -3.51
N LYS A 411 1.49 11.44 -3.99
CA LYS A 411 0.26 11.31 -3.21
C LYS A 411 -0.11 9.82 -3.20
N THR A 412 -0.44 9.31 -2.02
CA THR A 412 -0.61 7.87 -1.79
C THR A 412 -1.94 7.59 -1.13
N SER A 413 -2.40 6.35 -1.28
CA SER A 413 -3.58 5.83 -0.62
C SER A 413 -3.29 4.43 -0.08
N ILE A 414 -4.04 4.02 0.93
CA ILE A 414 -4.03 2.64 1.41
C ILE A 414 -5.28 1.95 0.87
N LEU A 415 -5.10 0.80 0.24
CA LEU A 415 -6.19 -0.11 -0.07
C LEU A 415 -6.27 -1.17 1.01
N TYR A 416 -7.47 -1.41 1.53
CA TYR A 416 -7.77 -2.58 2.35
C TYR A 416 -8.78 -3.46 1.63
N PHE A 417 -8.45 -4.73 1.43
CA PHE A 417 -9.35 -5.70 0.82
C PHE A 417 -9.23 -7.11 1.42
N GLU A 418 -10.29 -7.90 1.26
CA GLU A 418 -10.33 -9.31 1.66
C GLU A 418 -10.61 -10.20 0.45
N LYS A 419 -9.91 -11.33 0.29
CA LYS A 419 -10.11 -12.22 -0.86
C LYS A 419 -11.34 -13.13 -0.66
N GLY A 420 -12.11 -13.33 -1.73
CA GLY A 420 -13.09 -14.41 -1.82
C GLY A 420 -14.57 -14.00 -1.84
N GLU A 421 -14.90 -12.73 -1.59
CA GLU A 421 -16.25 -12.20 -1.78
C GLU A 421 -16.18 -10.96 -2.67
N PRO A 422 -17.15 -10.73 -3.59
CA PRO A 422 -17.17 -9.52 -4.42
C PRO A 422 -17.41 -8.25 -3.58
N THR A 423 -16.89 -7.13 -4.07
CA THR A 423 -17.09 -5.82 -3.44
C THR A 423 -18.54 -5.36 -3.64
N GLN A 424 -19.21 -5.00 -2.55
CA GLN A 424 -20.56 -4.43 -2.57
C GLN A 424 -20.53 -2.89 -2.53
N TRP A 425 -19.71 -2.34 -1.65
CA TRP A 425 -19.45 -0.91 -1.52
C TRP A 425 -18.04 -0.71 -0.98
N ILE A 426 -17.51 0.48 -1.21
CA ILE A 426 -16.15 0.87 -0.83
C ILE A 426 -16.24 2.07 0.11
N TRP A 427 -15.63 1.99 1.30
CA TRP A 427 -15.50 3.14 2.19
C TRP A 427 -14.31 4.00 1.79
N CYS A 428 -14.57 5.25 1.46
CA CYS A 428 -13.55 6.26 1.19
C CYS A 428 -13.28 7.04 2.46
N TYR A 429 -12.01 7.25 2.77
CA TYR A 429 -11.60 8.17 3.83
C TYR A 429 -10.44 9.03 3.35
N LYS A 430 -10.54 10.35 3.46
CA LYS A 430 -9.42 11.26 3.21
C LYS A 430 -8.89 11.76 4.56
N ILE A 431 -7.64 11.38 4.86
CA ILE A 431 -6.92 11.94 6.01
C ILE A 431 -6.33 13.28 5.57
N ASP A 432 -6.74 14.36 6.24
CA ASP A 432 -6.17 15.70 6.07
C ASP A 432 -5.10 15.97 7.12
N ASN A 433 -5.26 15.45 8.34
CA ASN A 433 -4.30 15.54 9.44
C ASN A 433 -3.95 14.15 9.99
N ASP A 434 -2.74 13.67 9.69
CA ASP A 434 -2.20 12.41 10.21
C ASP A 434 -1.44 12.57 11.54
N GLY A 435 -1.52 13.74 12.19
CA GLY A 435 -0.86 14.05 13.46
C GLY A 435 0.54 14.65 13.31
N TYR A 436 0.98 14.96 12.09
CA TYR A 436 2.28 15.58 11.87
C TYR A 436 2.22 16.72 10.85
N SER A 437 3.00 17.78 11.09
CA SER A 437 3.13 18.91 10.17
C SER A 437 3.56 18.44 8.78
N LEU A 438 3.09 19.17 7.76
CA LEU A 438 3.50 18.94 6.38
C LEU A 438 4.97 19.36 6.17
N GLY A 439 5.59 18.78 5.15
CA GLY A 439 6.96 19.07 4.75
C GLY A 439 7.99 18.04 5.20
N VAL A 440 9.26 18.38 4.97
CA VAL A 440 10.43 17.52 5.13
C VAL A 440 10.68 17.20 6.63
N ASN A 441 10.66 18.22 7.50
CA ASN A 441 10.82 18.06 8.95
C ASN A 441 9.46 17.97 9.65
N ARG A 442 8.88 16.77 9.66
CA ARG A 442 7.54 16.54 10.23
C ARG A 442 7.56 16.60 11.76
N LYS A 443 6.81 17.54 12.35
CA LYS A 443 6.66 17.71 13.81
C LYS A 443 5.28 17.25 14.25
N VAL A 444 5.18 16.70 15.45
CA VAL A 444 3.90 16.32 16.08
C VAL A 444 2.97 17.53 16.15
N ILE A 445 1.71 17.35 15.73
CA ILE A 445 0.63 18.33 15.84
C ILE A 445 -0.64 17.65 16.35
N SER A 446 -1.49 18.39 17.04
CA SER A 446 -2.74 17.86 17.58
C SER A 446 -3.79 17.57 16.48
N GLY A 447 -4.78 16.74 16.81
CA GLY A 447 -5.95 16.48 15.96
C GLY A 447 -5.69 15.38 14.94
N CYS A 448 -4.94 14.35 15.33
CA CYS A 448 -4.61 13.22 14.48
C CYS A 448 -5.88 12.42 14.15
N GLN A 449 -6.17 12.21 12.86
CA GLN A 449 -7.36 11.49 12.42
C GLN A 449 -7.17 9.96 12.38
N ILE A 450 -5.96 9.45 12.59
CA ILE A 450 -5.69 8.00 12.55
C ILE A 450 -6.53 7.20 13.57
N PRO A 451 -6.63 7.61 14.85
CA PRO A 451 -7.52 6.96 15.81
C PRO A 451 -8.98 6.86 15.33
N GLU A 452 -9.50 7.93 14.73
CA GLU A 452 -10.87 7.95 14.18
C GLU A 452 -11.03 6.99 13.01
N VAL A 453 -10.05 6.91 12.11
CA VAL A 453 -10.05 5.96 10.98
C VAL A 453 -10.14 4.52 11.49
N ILE A 454 -9.29 4.15 12.46
CA ILE A 454 -9.26 2.79 13.02
C ILE A 454 -10.58 2.47 13.72
N GLU A 455 -11.12 3.42 14.49
CA GLU A 455 -12.37 3.23 15.23
C GLU A 455 -13.57 3.04 14.30
N LEU A 456 -13.74 3.91 13.30
CA LEU A 456 -14.81 3.80 12.32
C LEU A 456 -14.69 2.53 11.51
N PHE A 457 -13.47 2.16 11.10
CA PHE A 457 -13.25 0.92 10.38
C PHE A 457 -13.65 -0.30 11.22
N THR A 458 -13.20 -0.36 12.47
CA THR A 458 -13.43 -1.50 13.35
C THR A 458 -14.89 -1.63 13.78
N GLN A 459 -15.54 -0.52 14.13
CA GLN A 459 -16.92 -0.53 14.60
C GLN A 459 -17.94 -0.69 13.48
N HIS A 460 -17.64 -0.15 12.28
CA HIS A 460 -18.61 -0.09 11.19
C HIS A 460 -18.18 -0.95 10.01
N VAL A 461 -17.05 -0.61 9.36
CA VAL A 461 -16.66 -1.20 8.07
C VAL A 461 -16.41 -2.71 8.15
N LYS A 462 -15.67 -3.18 9.17
CA LYS A 462 -15.45 -4.62 9.40
C LYS A 462 -16.76 -5.38 9.63
N LYS A 463 -17.74 -4.72 10.26
CA LYS A 463 -19.07 -5.29 10.56
C LYS A 463 -20.08 -5.08 9.43
N ARG A 464 -19.67 -4.55 8.28
CA ARG A 464 -20.52 -4.21 7.12
C ARG A 464 -21.63 -3.20 7.45
N ILE A 465 -21.38 -2.32 8.41
CA ILE A 465 -22.28 -1.20 8.74
C ILE A 465 -21.73 0.05 8.05
N ILE A 466 -22.62 0.85 7.44
CA ILE A 466 -22.25 2.11 6.79
C ILE A 466 -21.83 3.12 7.87
N PRO A 467 -20.58 3.65 7.85
CA PRO A 467 -20.14 4.67 8.80
C PRO A 467 -20.84 6.02 8.57
N PRO A 468 -20.87 6.92 9.58
CA PRO A 468 -21.38 8.29 9.39
C PRO A 468 -20.63 9.04 8.28
N GLU A 469 -21.39 9.54 7.29
CA GLU A 469 -20.81 10.19 6.11
C GLU A 469 -20.56 11.69 6.29
N THR A 470 -19.50 12.18 5.65
CA THR A 470 -19.16 13.60 5.46
C THR A 470 -18.66 13.81 4.03
N LYS A 471 -18.11 14.99 3.73
CA LYS A 471 -17.41 15.24 2.45
C LYS A 471 -16.09 14.46 2.34
N GLN A 472 -15.42 14.21 3.48
CA GLN A 472 -14.10 13.57 3.52
C GLN A 472 -14.18 12.06 3.74
N ARG A 473 -15.31 11.54 4.23
CA ARG A 473 -15.55 10.11 4.41
C ARG A 473 -16.94 9.72 3.94
N PHE A 474 -17.05 8.70 3.10
CA PHE A 474 -18.33 8.28 2.53
C PHE A 474 -18.22 6.87 1.96
N VAL A 475 -19.35 6.28 1.57
CA VAL A 475 -19.39 4.98 0.88
C VAL A 475 -19.80 5.15 -0.57
N ILE A 476 -19.18 4.38 -1.47
CA ILE A 476 -19.58 4.29 -2.87
C ILE A 476 -19.98 2.84 -3.17
N PRO A 477 -21.21 2.59 -3.65
CA PRO A 477 -21.59 1.28 -4.17
C PRO A 477 -20.64 0.84 -5.29
N ALA A 478 -20.20 -0.41 -5.26
CA ALA A 478 -19.30 -0.96 -6.28
C ALA A 478 -19.94 -0.91 -7.68
N GLU A 479 -21.26 -1.01 -7.75
CA GLU A 479 -22.03 -0.90 -8.99
C GLU A 479 -21.77 0.43 -9.71
N TRP A 480 -21.63 1.54 -8.98
CA TRP A 480 -21.35 2.84 -9.59
C TRP A 480 -19.99 2.84 -10.30
N VAL A 481 -19.00 2.13 -9.74
CA VAL A 481 -17.66 2.01 -10.33
C VAL A 481 -17.66 1.07 -11.53
N LYS A 482 -18.52 0.04 -11.51
CA LYS A 482 -18.69 -0.94 -12.59
C LYS A 482 -19.55 -0.43 -13.75
N THR A 483 -20.39 0.57 -13.52
CA THR A 483 -21.28 1.14 -14.54
C THR A 483 -20.52 2.06 -15.48
N LEU A 484 -20.57 1.76 -16.78
CA LEU A 484 -20.19 2.70 -17.84
C LEU A 484 -21.39 3.57 -18.22
N ASP A 485 -21.14 4.86 -18.42
CA ASP A 485 -22.15 5.84 -18.82
C ASP A 485 -22.89 5.40 -20.10
N PRO A 486 -24.23 5.26 -20.08
CA PRO A 486 -25.02 4.89 -21.26
C PRO A 486 -24.79 5.80 -22.47
N ARG A 487 -24.51 7.09 -22.25
CA ARG A 487 -24.26 8.08 -23.32
C ARG A 487 -22.95 7.81 -24.04
N VAL A 488 -21.95 7.31 -23.31
CA VAL A 488 -20.67 6.87 -23.88
C VAL A 488 -20.88 5.61 -24.72
N LYS A 489 -21.70 4.65 -24.25
CA LYS A 489 -22.05 3.46 -25.03
C LYS A 489 -22.81 3.80 -26.32
N GLU A 490 -23.79 4.70 -26.25
CA GLU A 490 -24.55 5.19 -27.40
C GLU A 490 -23.62 5.85 -28.43
N LYS A 491 -22.74 6.74 -27.97
CA LYS A 491 -21.74 7.40 -28.82
C LYS A 491 -20.83 6.39 -29.53
N ILE A 492 -20.25 5.43 -28.80
CA ILE A 492 -19.39 4.40 -29.39
C ILE A 492 -20.16 3.55 -30.40
N THR A 493 -21.40 3.19 -30.08
CA THR A 493 -22.26 2.40 -30.96
C THR A 493 -22.51 3.14 -32.28
N HIS A 494 -22.82 4.43 -32.20
CA HIS A 494 -23.02 5.28 -33.37
C HIS A 494 -21.74 5.40 -34.20
N GLU A 495 -20.63 5.84 -33.60
CA GLU A 495 -19.35 6.05 -34.29
C GLU A 495 -18.83 4.76 -34.94
N THR A 496 -18.91 3.62 -34.23
CA THR A 496 -18.47 2.32 -34.76
C THR A 496 -19.34 1.86 -35.92
N LYS A 497 -20.66 2.07 -35.83
CA LYS A 497 -21.60 1.73 -36.90
C LYS A 497 -21.36 2.59 -38.13
N GLU A 498 -21.17 3.89 -37.98
CA GLU A 498 -20.86 4.79 -39.11
C GLU A 498 -19.56 4.39 -39.81
N GLU A 499 -18.49 4.14 -39.06
CA GLU A 499 -17.20 3.70 -39.59
C GLU A 499 -17.33 2.39 -40.38
N LEU A 500 -17.98 1.37 -39.80
CA LEU A 500 -18.07 0.05 -40.42
C LEU A 500 -19.13 -0.04 -41.53
N LEU A 501 -20.19 0.79 -41.50
CA LEU A 501 -21.14 0.89 -42.61
C LEU A 501 -20.46 1.47 -43.86
N ALA A 502 -19.54 2.43 -43.68
CA ALA A 502 -18.74 2.94 -44.80
C ALA A 502 -17.90 1.84 -45.44
N GLU A 503 -17.23 1.01 -44.65
CA GLU A 503 -16.50 -0.17 -45.15
C GLU A 503 -17.43 -1.21 -45.79
N GLN A 504 -18.58 -1.49 -45.16
CA GLN A 504 -19.57 -2.45 -45.65
C GLN A 504 -20.09 -2.04 -47.01
N ASN A 505 -20.40 -0.76 -47.21
CA ASN A 505 -20.95 -0.25 -48.48
C ASN A 505 -19.98 -0.47 -49.65
N ASP A 506 -18.68 -0.20 -49.45
CA ASP A 506 -17.66 -0.46 -50.48
C ASP A 506 -17.52 -1.97 -50.77
N ALA A 507 -17.46 -2.79 -49.72
CA ALA A 507 -17.36 -4.24 -49.85
C ALA A 507 -18.61 -4.84 -50.52
N ARG A 508 -19.80 -4.30 -50.21
CA ARG A 508 -21.08 -4.71 -50.78
C ARG A 508 -21.12 -4.43 -52.27
N LYS A 509 -20.71 -3.23 -52.69
CA LYS A 509 -20.67 -2.85 -54.10
C LYS A 509 -19.82 -3.83 -54.92
N LYS A 510 -18.62 -4.16 -54.43
CA LYS A 510 -17.73 -5.16 -55.05
C LYS A 510 -18.35 -6.55 -55.12
N LEU A 511 -19.06 -6.96 -54.07
CA LEU A 511 -19.76 -8.24 -54.05
C LEU A 511 -20.92 -8.26 -55.06
N GLU A 512 -21.74 -7.21 -55.10
CA GLU A 512 -22.86 -7.09 -56.04
C GLU A 512 -22.40 -7.10 -57.50
N GLU A 513 -21.32 -6.39 -57.83
CA GLU A 513 -20.70 -6.41 -59.17
C GLU A 513 -20.29 -7.84 -59.55
N LYS A 514 -19.63 -8.57 -58.64
CA LYS A 514 -19.21 -9.96 -58.85
C LYS A 514 -20.41 -10.91 -59.01
N LEU A 515 -21.41 -10.82 -58.14
CA LEU A 515 -22.59 -11.68 -58.17
C LEU A 515 -23.44 -11.42 -59.43
N THR A 516 -23.55 -10.15 -59.84
CA THR A 516 -24.26 -9.77 -61.08
C THR A 516 -23.56 -10.35 -62.30
N ALA A 517 -22.23 -10.31 -62.34
CA ALA A 517 -21.47 -10.96 -63.41
C ALA A 517 -21.67 -12.49 -63.46
N GLN A 518 -21.80 -13.15 -62.31
CA GLN A 518 -22.11 -14.59 -62.23
C GLN A 518 -23.54 -14.91 -62.69
N LEU A 519 -24.51 -14.09 -62.28
CA LEU A 519 -25.90 -14.21 -62.70
C LEU A 519 -26.05 -14.05 -64.22
N ASN A 520 -25.37 -13.06 -64.82
CA ASN A 520 -25.36 -12.85 -66.27
C ASN A 520 -24.74 -14.02 -67.04
N LYS A 521 -23.74 -14.70 -66.45
CA LYS A 521 -23.11 -15.91 -67.01
C LYS A 521 -23.92 -17.19 -66.75
N LYS A 522 -25.07 -17.10 -66.08
CA LYS A 522 -25.91 -18.25 -65.64
C LYS A 522 -25.17 -19.28 -64.79
N THR A 523 -24.08 -18.88 -64.11
CA THR A 523 -23.31 -19.75 -63.21
C THR A 523 -23.82 -19.69 -61.76
N LEU A 524 -24.86 -18.90 -61.52
CA LEU A 524 -25.52 -18.68 -60.24
C LEU A 524 -26.98 -18.29 -60.51
N ASP A 525 -27.92 -18.73 -59.67
CA ASP A 525 -29.33 -18.35 -59.79
C ASP A 525 -29.72 -17.15 -58.89
N LYS A 526 -30.96 -16.65 -59.03
CA LYS A 526 -31.45 -15.51 -58.23
C LYS A 526 -31.58 -15.81 -56.73
N LYS A 527 -31.86 -17.06 -56.36
CA LYS A 527 -32.00 -17.48 -54.96
C LYS A 527 -30.63 -17.50 -54.29
N GLU A 528 -29.63 -18.05 -54.97
CA GLU A 528 -28.23 -18.04 -54.56
C GLU A 528 -27.65 -16.61 -54.50
N TYR A 529 -28.03 -15.72 -55.42
CA TYR A 529 -27.69 -14.29 -55.36
C TYR A 529 -28.16 -13.66 -54.05
N ALA A 530 -29.45 -13.80 -53.75
CA ALA A 530 -30.05 -13.25 -52.54
C ALA A 530 -29.45 -13.87 -51.28
N GLN A 531 -29.23 -15.18 -51.28
CA GLN A 531 -28.62 -15.88 -50.15
C GLN A 531 -27.20 -15.39 -49.86
N LYS A 532 -26.37 -15.15 -50.88
CA LYS A 532 -25.01 -14.63 -50.69
C LYS A 532 -24.98 -13.19 -50.18
N LEU A 533 -25.91 -12.34 -50.63
CA LEU A 533 -26.05 -10.98 -50.08
C LEU A 533 -26.51 -11.01 -48.63
N TRP A 534 -27.52 -11.81 -48.31
CA TRP A 534 -28.01 -11.98 -46.94
C TRP A 534 -26.92 -12.51 -45.99
N GLN A 535 -26.14 -13.51 -46.45
CA GLN A 535 -24.97 -14.00 -45.69
C GLN A 535 -23.94 -12.89 -45.45
N PHE A 536 -23.66 -12.07 -46.46
CA PHE A 536 -22.76 -10.93 -46.34
C PHE A 536 -23.28 -9.92 -45.31
N GLU A 537 -24.56 -9.54 -45.37
CA GLU A 537 -25.18 -8.59 -44.43
C GLU A 537 -25.09 -9.09 -42.99
N ASN A 538 -25.44 -10.36 -42.74
CA ASN A 538 -25.33 -10.95 -41.40
C ASN A 538 -23.89 -10.99 -40.88
N VAL A 539 -22.90 -11.29 -41.74
CA VAL A 539 -21.49 -11.29 -41.34
C VAL A 539 -21.05 -9.90 -40.91
N TRP A 540 -21.49 -8.86 -41.63
CA TRP A 540 -21.18 -7.48 -41.28
C TRP A 540 -21.91 -7.00 -40.04
N GLU A 541 -23.17 -7.38 -39.85
CA GLU A 541 -23.90 -7.08 -38.62
C GLU A 541 -23.18 -7.68 -37.39
N ASN A 542 -22.78 -8.95 -37.47
CA ASN A 542 -21.97 -9.58 -36.43
C ASN A 542 -20.61 -8.88 -36.24
N LYS A 543 -19.96 -8.42 -37.31
CA LYS A 543 -18.70 -7.67 -37.22
C LYS A 543 -18.90 -6.35 -36.47
N ILE A 544 -19.96 -5.61 -36.77
CA ILE A 544 -20.31 -4.35 -36.11
C ILE A 544 -20.58 -4.61 -34.62
N GLN A 545 -21.46 -5.55 -34.30
CA GLN A 545 -21.79 -5.88 -32.91
C GLN A 545 -20.55 -6.27 -32.09
N ASN A 546 -19.68 -7.12 -32.65
CA ASN A 546 -18.46 -7.55 -31.98
C ASN A 546 -17.46 -6.41 -31.77
N GLU A 547 -17.28 -5.52 -32.76
CA GLU A 547 -16.37 -4.37 -32.64
C GLU A 547 -16.91 -3.33 -31.66
N THR A 548 -18.22 -3.04 -31.69
CA THR A 548 -18.90 -2.19 -30.71
C THR A 548 -18.71 -2.72 -29.29
N ALA A 549 -18.95 -4.02 -29.06
CA ALA A 549 -18.75 -4.65 -27.76
C ALA A 549 -17.30 -4.52 -27.27
N LYS A 550 -16.31 -4.74 -28.15
CA LYS A 550 -14.88 -4.59 -27.82
C LYS A 550 -14.52 -3.15 -27.46
N ARG A 551 -15.03 -2.17 -28.20
CA ARG A 551 -14.78 -0.73 -27.92
C ARG A 551 -15.43 -0.32 -26.60
N ILE A 552 -16.67 -0.75 -26.35
CA ILE A 552 -17.36 -0.55 -25.07
C ILE A 552 -16.57 -1.18 -23.92
N GLU A 553 -16.07 -2.40 -24.06
CA GLU A 553 -15.27 -3.07 -23.02
C GLU A 553 -14.01 -2.28 -22.65
N ARG A 554 -13.36 -1.64 -23.64
CA ARG A 554 -12.14 -0.84 -23.43
C ARG A 554 -12.37 0.45 -22.63
N GLU A 555 -13.59 0.97 -22.64
CA GLU A 555 -13.95 2.20 -21.92
C GLU A 555 -14.20 2.01 -20.42
N TYR A 556 -14.40 0.76 -19.96
CA TYR A 556 -14.57 0.51 -18.52
C TYR A 556 -13.27 0.80 -17.75
N ALA A 557 -13.17 1.97 -17.15
CA ALA A 557 -11.99 2.37 -16.39
C ALA A 557 -11.88 1.68 -15.01
N TYR A 558 -13.01 1.26 -14.42
CA TYR A 558 -13.09 0.81 -13.02
C TYR A 558 -12.31 1.72 -12.07
N SER A 559 -12.47 3.04 -12.26
CA SER A 559 -11.65 4.05 -11.59
C SER A 559 -11.97 4.10 -10.10
N PHE A 560 -10.94 4.16 -9.27
CA PHE A 560 -11.07 4.40 -7.83
C PHE A 560 -10.92 5.88 -7.46
N ASN A 561 -11.09 6.80 -8.42
CA ASN A 561 -11.34 8.21 -8.11
C ASN A 561 -12.79 8.38 -7.64
N LEU A 562 -13.04 7.92 -6.42
CA LEU A 562 -14.38 7.68 -5.89
C LEU A 562 -15.20 8.98 -5.69
N GLN A 563 -14.54 10.13 -5.61
CA GLN A 563 -15.22 11.43 -5.58
C GLN A 563 -15.99 11.71 -6.88
N ASN A 564 -15.54 11.21 -8.03
CA ASN A 564 -16.20 11.45 -9.32
C ASN A 564 -17.57 10.77 -9.44
N TYR A 565 -17.82 9.72 -8.65
CA TYR A 565 -19.09 9.00 -8.66
C TYR A 565 -20.13 9.64 -7.75
N ARG A 566 -19.72 10.58 -6.89
CA ARG A 566 -20.62 11.26 -5.96
C ARG A 566 -21.10 12.60 -6.54
N SER A 567 -22.39 12.85 -6.48
CA SER A 567 -22.97 14.11 -6.96
C SER A 567 -22.52 15.31 -6.13
N ASN A 568 -22.37 16.45 -6.80
CA ASN A 568 -22.08 17.74 -6.19
C ASN A 568 -23.31 18.43 -5.56
N LEU A 569 -24.45 17.74 -5.47
CA LEU A 569 -25.66 18.31 -4.86
C LEU A 569 -25.46 18.51 -3.35
N SER A 570 -25.97 19.62 -2.82
CA SER A 570 -26.08 19.87 -1.39
C SER A 570 -27.07 18.90 -0.72
N ASN A 571 -27.02 18.81 0.61
CA ASN A 571 -27.96 17.97 1.36
C ASN A 571 -29.40 18.48 1.16
N GLU A 572 -29.61 19.80 1.12
CA GLU A 572 -30.92 20.41 0.88
C GLU A 572 -31.47 20.06 -0.51
N GLN A 573 -30.60 20.05 -1.54
CA GLN A 573 -30.99 19.64 -2.90
C GLN A 573 -31.36 18.16 -2.95
N ARG A 574 -30.59 17.29 -2.30
CA ARG A 574 -30.87 15.83 -2.25
C ARG A 574 -32.17 15.54 -1.53
N ASP A 575 -32.45 16.26 -0.44
CA ASP A 575 -33.72 16.12 0.29
C ASP A 575 -34.90 16.66 -0.51
N SER A 576 -34.71 17.77 -1.22
CA SER A 576 -35.73 18.32 -2.12
C SER A 576 -36.03 17.35 -3.27
N TRP A 577 -35.00 16.76 -3.88
CA TRP A 577 -35.13 15.73 -4.91
C TRP A 577 -35.99 14.57 -4.41
N LYS A 578 -35.65 14.01 -3.25
CA LYS A 578 -36.41 12.90 -2.65
C LYS A 578 -37.86 13.28 -2.37
N LYS A 579 -38.12 14.51 -1.91
CA LYS A 579 -39.47 15.01 -1.62
C LYS A 579 -40.37 15.06 -2.84
N GLU A 580 -39.86 15.47 -4.00
CA GLU A 580 -40.65 15.51 -5.24
C GLU A 580 -41.11 14.11 -5.69
N PHE A 581 -40.35 13.06 -5.35
CA PHE A 581 -40.66 11.69 -5.75
C PHE A 581 -41.42 10.86 -4.72
N VAL A 582 -41.80 11.40 -3.55
CA VAL A 582 -42.45 10.63 -2.46
C VAL A 582 -43.70 9.87 -2.90
N LYS A 583 -44.47 10.43 -3.84
CA LYS A 583 -45.72 9.84 -4.35
C LYS A 583 -45.56 9.11 -5.69
N ILE A 584 -44.34 8.97 -6.18
CA ILE A 584 -44.03 8.42 -7.50
C ILE A 584 -43.34 7.07 -7.29
N LYS A 585 -43.88 6.02 -7.93
CA LYS A 585 -43.29 4.69 -7.84
C LYS A 585 -42.05 4.62 -8.73
N PRO A 586 -40.86 4.34 -8.18
CA PRO A 586 -39.64 4.27 -8.99
C PRO A 586 -39.61 3.01 -9.87
N LEU A 587 -39.08 3.15 -11.08
CA LEU A 587 -38.85 2.04 -12.01
C LEU A 587 -37.46 1.42 -11.78
N ASN A 588 -37.36 0.47 -10.84
CA ASN A 588 -36.08 -0.13 -10.42
C ASN A 588 -35.80 -1.52 -11.05
N ASN A 589 -36.69 -2.01 -11.91
CA ASN A 589 -36.63 -3.38 -12.45
C ASN A 589 -35.85 -3.49 -13.78
N SER A 590 -35.11 -2.46 -14.15
CA SER A 590 -34.36 -2.37 -15.40
C SER A 590 -32.96 -1.81 -15.18
N SER A 591 -32.04 -2.11 -16.11
CA SER A 591 -30.66 -1.62 -16.07
C SER A 591 -30.61 -0.09 -16.22
N LEU A 592 -29.46 0.54 -15.92
CA LEU A 592 -29.31 1.98 -16.18
C LEU A 592 -29.38 2.28 -17.69
N ASP A 593 -28.86 1.39 -18.54
CA ASP A 593 -28.91 1.53 -19.99
C ASP A 593 -30.36 1.51 -20.50
N GLU A 594 -31.15 0.53 -20.07
CA GLU A 594 -32.58 0.41 -20.43
C GLU A 594 -33.38 1.63 -19.93
N ARG A 595 -33.08 2.12 -18.72
CA ARG A 595 -33.72 3.32 -18.19
C ARG A 595 -33.37 4.56 -19.00
N TYR A 596 -32.12 4.70 -19.44
CA TYR A 596 -31.68 5.81 -20.26
C TYR A 596 -32.33 5.78 -21.65
N GLU A 597 -32.37 4.63 -22.30
CA GLU A 597 -33.03 4.44 -23.60
C GLU A 597 -34.52 4.77 -23.52
N HIS A 598 -35.24 4.18 -22.55
CA HIS A 598 -36.65 4.48 -22.35
C HIS A 598 -36.93 5.95 -22.02
N LEU A 599 -35.99 6.64 -21.37
CA LEU A 599 -36.16 8.04 -21.01
C LEU A 599 -36.24 8.94 -22.25
N GLN A 600 -35.60 8.59 -23.36
CA GLN A 600 -35.59 9.40 -24.58
C GLN A 600 -36.98 9.54 -25.21
N ASP A 601 -37.80 8.48 -25.17
CA ASP A 601 -39.13 8.43 -25.77
C ASP A 601 -40.29 8.39 -24.75
N ALA A 602 -39.98 8.52 -23.45
CA ALA A 602 -40.96 8.37 -22.38
C ALA A 602 -42.00 9.50 -22.35
N ASP A 603 -43.25 9.14 -22.07
CA ASP A 603 -44.25 10.09 -21.60
C ASP A 603 -43.88 10.66 -20.21
N ILE A 604 -44.50 11.77 -19.81
CA ILE A 604 -44.18 12.47 -18.56
C ILE A 604 -44.24 11.53 -17.35
N LYS A 605 -45.25 10.65 -17.29
CA LYS A 605 -45.45 9.73 -16.15
C LYS A 605 -44.34 8.69 -16.06
N THR A 606 -43.94 8.13 -17.19
CA THR A 606 -42.88 7.13 -17.29
C THR A 606 -41.53 7.77 -16.99
N ALA A 607 -41.26 8.94 -17.57
CA ALA A 607 -40.05 9.70 -17.31
C ALA A 607 -39.90 10.07 -15.83
N LEU A 608 -40.97 10.53 -15.18
CA LEU A 608 -40.96 10.79 -13.74
C LEU A 608 -40.70 9.52 -12.92
N SER A 609 -41.21 8.36 -13.34
CA SER A 609 -40.97 7.07 -12.67
C SER A 609 -39.52 6.60 -12.84
N ILE A 610 -38.90 6.88 -13.99
CA ILE A 610 -37.48 6.64 -14.23
C ILE A 610 -36.63 7.61 -13.38
N LEU A 611 -36.91 8.91 -13.41
CA LEU A 611 -36.17 9.90 -12.60
C LEU A 611 -36.32 9.63 -11.09
N ALA A 612 -37.46 9.10 -10.64
CA ALA A 612 -37.65 8.65 -9.26
C ALA A 612 -36.71 7.50 -8.86
N SER A 613 -36.27 6.68 -9.81
CA SER A 613 -35.30 5.58 -9.58
C SER A 613 -33.85 6.06 -9.46
N PHE A 614 -33.57 7.33 -9.77
CA PHE A 614 -32.22 7.88 -9.75
C PHE A 614 -31.81 8.31 -8.35
N GLU A 615 -30.67 7.77 -7.91
CA GLU A 615 -30.05 8.13 -6.64
C GLU A 615 -29.43 9.53 -6.69
N PRO A 616 -29.85 10.49 -5.84
CA PRO A 616 -29.35 11.85 -5.90
C PRO A 616 -27.91 12.00 -5.40
N ASN A 617 -27.33 10.97 -4.79
CA ASN A 617 -25.92 10.91 -4.43
C ASN A 617 -25.03 10.42 -5.59
N ASN A 618 -25.59 9.80 -6.63
CA ASN A 618 -24.86 9.29 -7.78
C ASN A 618 -24.68 10.39 -8.83
N ALA A 619 -23.44 10.71 -9.19
CA ALA A 619 -23.13 11.75 -10.16
C ALA A 619 -23.71 11.44 -11.55
N LEU A 620 -23.52 10.22 -12.05
CA LEU A 620 -23.98 9.78 -13.36
C LEU A 620 -25.50 9.88 -13.49
N HIS A 621 -26.25 9.40 -12.48
CA HIS A 621 -27.71 9.52 -12.48
C HIS A 621 -28.17 10.97 -12.56
N ILE A 622 -27.54 11.86 -11.79
CA ILE A 622 -27.89 13.27 -11.79
C ILE A 622 -27.51 13.95 -13.11
N ASP A 623 -26.41 13.56 -13.74
CA ASP A 623 -26.02 14.10 -15.04
C ASP A 623 -26.96 13.66 -16.17
N ILE A 624 -27.42 12.40 -16.16
CA ILE A 624 -28.46 11.93 -17.09
C ILE A 624 -29.76 12.71 -16.86
N ALA A 625 -30.17 12.92 -15.61
CA ALA A 625 -31.37 13.70 -15.31
C ALA A 625 -31.26 15.15 -15.81
N ARG A 626 -30.11 15.80 -15.64
CA ARG A 626 -29.86 17.17 -16.14
C ARG A 626 -30.01 17.24 -17.65
N GLU A 627 -29.39 16.30 -18.35
CA GLU A 627 -29.44 16.23 -19.80
C GLU A 627 -30.88 16.08 -20.29
N TYR A 628 -31.62 15.10 -19.77
CA TYR A 628 -33.02 14.90 -20.12
C TYR A 628 -33.88 16.13 -19.83
N LEU A 629 -33.77 16.72 -18.63
CA LEU A 629 -34.55 17.91 -18.29
C LEU A 629 -34.19 19.13 -19.15
N ASN A 630 -33.02 19.17 -19.80
CA ASN A 630 -32.65 20.21 -20.74
C ASN A 630 -33.22 19.98 -22.16
N THR A 631 -33.49 18.73 -22.55
CA THR A 631 -34.05 18.41 -23.88
C THR A 631 -35.57 18.48 -23.92
N VAL A 632 -36.25 18.29 -22.77
CA VAL A 632 -37.71 18.37 -22.67
C VAL A 632 -38.22 19.79 -22.92
N LYS A 633 -39.04 19.95 -23.96
CA LYS A 633 -39.65 21.24 -24.37
C LYS A 633 -40.81 21.66 -23.47
N GLU A 634 -41.69 20.73 -23.10
CA GLU A 634 -42.86 20.99 -22.25
C GLU A 634 -42.63 20.44 -20.83
N LYS A 635 -42.47 21.34 -19.87
CA LYS A 635 -42.20 20.98 -18.47
C LYS A 635 -43.45 21.15 -17.62
N ASP A 636 -43.92 20.05 -17.03
CA ASP A 636 -44.93 20.10 -15.98
C ASP A 636 -44.35 20.73 -14.69
N LYS A 637 -45.20 20.91 -13.67
CA LYS A 637 -44.77 21.51 -12.40
C LYS A 637 -43.66 20.71 -11.71
N THR A 638 -43.65 19.38 -11.87
CA THR A 638 -42.66 18.51 -11.25
C THR A 638 -41.31 18.69 -11.94
N PHE A 639 -41.27 18.65 -13.28
CA PHE A 639 -40.06 18.89 -14.07
C PHE A 639 -39.47 20.28 -13.82
N GLN A 640 -40.30 21.32 -13.68
CA GLN A 640 -39.82 22.67 -13.33
C GLN A 640 -39.10 22.68 -11.97
N ARG A 641 -39.68 22.02 -10.96
CA ARG A 641 -39.05 21.90 -9.63
C ARG A 641 -37.77 21.09 -9.65
N LEU A 642 -37.73 19.99 -10.39
CA LEU A 642 -36.51 19.20 -10.56
C LEU A 642 -35.40 20.03 -11.21
N ASP A 643 -35.73 20.81 -12.24
CA ASP A 643 -34.82 21.73 -12.91
C ASP A 643 -34.29 22.81 -11.93
N GLU A 644 -35.16 23.39 -11.11
CA GLU A 644 -34.75 24.32 -10.04
C GLU A 644 -33.83 23.66 -9.01
N ILE A 645 -34.14 22.44 -8.58
CA ILE A 645 -33.29 21.67 -7.64
C ILE A 645 -31.90 21.48 -8.25
N LEU A 646 -31.80 21.10 -9.52
CA LEU A 646 -30.52 20.84 -10.18
C LEU A 646 -29.74 22.12 -10.53
N LYS A 647 -30.42 23.24 -10.76
CA LYS A 647 -29.82 24.56 -11.06
C LYS A 647 -29.43 25.37 -9.83
N LYS A 648 -29.93 25.04 -8.64
CA LYS A 648 -29.54 25.71 -7.38
C LYS A 648 -28.04 25.50 -7.12
N GLY A 649 -27.22 26.47 -7.51
CA GLY A 649 -25.82 26.55 -7.07
C GLY A 649 -25.73 27.07 -5.63
N HIS A 650 -24.68 26.67 -4.89
CA HIS A 650 -24.35 27.29 -3.60
C HIS A 650 -24.14 28.80 -3.80
N LYS A 651 -25.14 29.62 -3.51
CA LYS A 651 -24.91 31.02 -3.15
C LYS A 651 -24.45 30.99 -1.70
N TYR A 652 -23.14 31.13 -1.47
CA TYR A 652 -22.69 31.55 -0.14
C TYR A 652 -23.40 32.88 0.18
N PRO A 653 -23.90 33.09 1.40
CA PRO A 653 -24.29 34.43 1.81
C PRO A 653 -23.04 35.32 1.64
N PHE A 654 -23.14 36.32 0.76
CA PHE A 654 -22.13 37.37 0.71
C PHE A 654 -22.19 38.11 2.03
N VAL A 655 -21.24 37.81 2.93
CA VAL A 655 -21.00 38.66 4.09
C VAL A 655 -20.17 39.83 3.58
N SER A 656 -20.64 41.05 3.84
CA SER A 656 -19.86 42.25 3.55
C SER A 656 -18.53 42.18 4.30
N LEU A 657 -17.42 42.17 3.56
CA LEU A 657 -16.07 42.16 4.15
C LEU A 657 -15.78 43.46 4.95
N ASN A 658 -16.56 44.53 4.75
CA ASN A 658 -16.33 45.81 5.44
C ASN A 658 -16.32 45.68 6.97
N ASP A 659 -17.11 44.76 7.55
CA ASP A 659 -17.20 44.62 9.00
C ASP A 659 -16.06 43.78 9.60
N TYR A 660 -15.27 43.10 8.75
CA TYR A 660 -14.19 42.18 9.14
C TYR A 660 -12.80 42.66 8.69
N LEU A 661 -12.72 43.74 7.93
CA LEU A 661 -11.47 44.36 7.51
C LEU A 661 -10.95 45.29 8.62
N LEU A 662 -10.04 44.78 9.45
CA LEU A 662 -9.20 45.65 10.29
C LEU A 662 -8.18 46.36 9.38
N TYR A 663 -8.39 47.65 9.14
CA TYR A 663 -7.46 48.49 8.41
C TYR A 663 -6.19 48.69 9.25
N GLN A 664 -5.12 47.94 8.97
CA GLN A 664 -3.79 48.24 9.53
C GLN A 664 -3.23 49.48 8.82
N SER A 665 -3.34 50.64 9.46
CA SER A 665 -2.77 51.91 8.98
C SER A 665 -1.25 52.04 9.19
N GLU A 666 -0.62 51.08 9.88
CA GLU A 666 0.81 51.11 10.13
C GLU A 666 1.54 50.25 9.08
N LYS A 667 2.20 50.93 8.14
CA LYS A 667 3.17 50.31 7.23
C LYS A 667 4.30 49.70 8.06
N ILE A 668 4.26 48.39 8.28
CA ILE A 668 5.43 47.64 8.73
C ILE A 668 6.44 47.68 7.57
N LYS A 669 7.52 48.46 7.75
CA LYS A 669 8.69 48.38 6.87
C LYS A 669 9.36 47.02 7.07
N PRO A 670 9.79 46.33 5.99
CA PRO A 670 10.54 45.09 6.13
C PRO A 670 11.87 45.37 6.87
N ILE A 671 12.19 44.54 7.86
CA ILE A 671 13.55 44.37 8.39
C ILE A 671 14.20 43.21 7.65
#